data_AF-A0A9D8IQE7-F1
#
_entry.id   AF-A0A9D8IQE7-F1
#
_cell.length_a   1.000
_cell.length_b   1.000
_cell.length_c   1.000
_cell.angle_alpha   90.00
_cell.angle_beta   90.00
_cell.angle_gamma   90.00
#
_symmetry.space_group_name_H-M   'P 1'
#
loop_
_entity.id
_entity.type
_entity.pdbx_description
1 polymer ?
#
loop_
_entity_poly.entity_id
_entity_poly.type
_entity_poly.pdbx_seq_one_letter_code
_entity_poly.pdbx_strand_id
1 'polypeptide(L)'
;MRPWSLGARRRRVLFLRSLPERSRGSGRAHRRIDGAARIAGDGGAHGHAAARRRRDDRLGGSRDRRRRSRHRARERRRAAAARSDRRPLPLRGAAAGRAASRSAARSRDRSARRVRSERAARRSCRGRGTPHAPRRERRVTLEPIAVTAAALRTALGNSRSEVLRRALDGERALANSAALEGAGTSDRTFAASGASNGADRAEDLLARALADALAEAGVESPDRLRDRRTHIVVGTTLHGMRHLREFLRGGPAKGAGLLTAGSVLSIAADRCGLRAAGVTISTACASGITAIGIACDLLRAGDADLVLAGGYDPVSEFSHAGFDSLRLLASDAPRPFAQDRDGMRTGEGAAILALERERDARTRGATVLARVAAVAESSDAFHLTQPHPDGDGAAAAIAEAISRGGDPDLIVAHATGTDANDLSEYRAYERAFDDRLSSIPVTAPKSALGHTLGAAGAVDAALCIAMAESGRIMPTMTRDCDLDRDSFPHLALVTKPMSCTLSRTLNLALGFGGSNAALLLDHRGAAPPGSHAARTPARSSVPRFEIPPDHESPADEILITGVSAIVPGACAAGESIADMPALVSGDVDDSLLAPLVDARAARRIACVSRLVRAAVRLAIDDASLPADLLTRVHAICATQHSAIGYSLDAYREVIEGGLGGGNPLLFAESVPNVPGAQCSLAFGIRGPAISVIGSRSAFVEALMIARARMIARGVERVIVVAAEERHPRLDEVLVAWRLAKNGDAMSAAGAVAFVLERADAARARGARSLAQLGAVSWLAPATRHWRRIVDAGRELLAASIGRVDAPARPGPLGRLERRMLGERLGETLGAELHAAGPALLAARRIARRESGTVLALDSFGAVALADFRALAAEAPHSRALQESRSR
;
A
#
# COMPACT_ATOMS: atom_id res chain seq x y z
N MET A 1 43.37 28.64 -20.61
CA MET A 1 43.15 29.66 -21.68
C MET A 1 41.66 29.74 -22.02
N ARG A 2 41.23 30.81 -22.68
CA ARG A 2 39.86 31.18 -23.12
C ARG A 2 40.00 31.76 -24.56
N PRO A 3 38.94 32.06 -25.35
CA PRO A 3 37.52 31.66 -25.32
C PRO A 3 36.91 31.42 -26.76
N TRP A 4 35.57 31.60 -26.92
CA TRP A 4 34.79 31.92 -28.16
C TRP A 4 34.47 30.77 -29.15
N SER A 5 33.40 30.79 -29.98
CA SER A 5 32.19 31.66 -30.06
C SER A 5 31.05 31.00 -30.89
N LEU A 6 29.87 31.66 -31.01
CA LEU A 6 28.65 31.19 -31.69
C LEU A 6 28.75 31.07 -33.23
N GLY A 7 27.83 30.30 -33.84
CA GLY A 7 27.49 30.40 -35.27
C GLY A 7 26.15 29.73 -35.63
N ALA A 8 25.18 30.50 -36.15
CA ALA A 8 23.86 29.99 -36.57
C ALA A 8 23.51 30.40 -38.01
N ARG A 9 22.71 29.60 -38.73
CA ARG A 9 22.13 29.99 -40.03
C ARG A 9 20.65 29.60 -40.17
N ARG A 10 19.89 30.49 -40.78
CA ARG A 10 18.50 30.32 -41.29
C ARG A 10 18.58 29.71 -42.73
N ARG A 11 17.55 29.58 -43.58
CA ARG A 11 16.30 30.34 -43.76
C ARG A 11 15.40 29.70 -44.86
N ARG A 12 14.08 29.93 -44.78
CA ARG A 12 13.04 30.11 -45.85
C ARG A 12 11.84 29.12 -45.77
N VAL A 13 10.62 29.41 -46.27
CA VAL A 13 9.70 30.59 -46.15
C VAL A 13 8.50 30.42 -47.12
N LEU A 14 7.26 30.62 -46.63
CA LEU A 14 5.95 30.98 -47.28
C LEU A 14 4.82 30.37 -46.41
N PHE A 15 3.72 31.01 -45.94
CA PHE A 15 2.73 31.99 -46.46
C PHE A 15 1.87 31.43 -47.63
N LEU A 16 0.52 31.48 -47.64
CA LEU A 16 -0.42 32.52 -47.17
C LEU A 16 -1.77 32.02 -46.57
N ARG A 17 -2.51 32.98 -45.98
CA ARG A 17 -3.94 33.14 -45.59
C ARG A 17 -5.02 32.25 -46.29
N SER A 18 -6.25 32.08 -45.76
CA SER A 18 -7.12 33.10 -45.11
C SER A 18 -8.19 32.61 -44.11
N LEU A 19 -8.66 33.54 -43.27
CA LEU A 19 -9.94 33.53 -42.54
C LEU A 19 -10.93 34.51 -43.22
N PRO A 20 -12.22 34.50 -42.81
CA PRO A 20 -12.80 35.77 -42.34
C PRO A 20 -13.54 35.66 -41.00
N GLU A 21 -13.61 36.80 -40.29
CA GLU A 21 -14.37 36.99 -39.05
C GLU A 21 -15.80 37.52 -39.31
N ARG A 22 -16.67 37.41 -38.27
CA ARG A 22 -17.79 38.30 -37.84
C ARG A 22 -18.98 37.48 -37.36
N SER A 23 -19.88 37.95 -36.48
CA SER A 23 -19.82 38.97 -35.42
C SER A 23 -21.07 38.80 -34.53
N ARG A 24 -21.15 39.45 -33.36
CA ARG A 24 -22.30 39.33 -32.43
C ARG A 24 -23.62 39.81 -33.07
N GLY A 25 -24.73 39.13 -32.77
CA GLY A 25 -26.10 39.54 -33.12
C GLY A 25 -27.14 38.83 -32.25
N SER A 26 -28.25 39.51 -31.94
CA SER A 26 -29.31 39.05 -31.02
C SER A 26 -30.58 38.61 -31.76
N GLY A 27 -31.32 37.62 -31.24
CA GLY A 27 -32.66 37.27 -31.76
C GLY A 27 -33.44 36.30 -30.89
N ARG A 28 -34.75 36.56 -30.72
CA ARG A 28 -35.76 35.62 -30.19
C ARG A 28 -36.45 34.89 -31.36
N ALA A 29 -36.97 33.68 -31.15
CA ALA A 29 -38.37 33.31 -31.41
C ALA A 29 -38.68 31.80 -31.26
N HIS A 30 -39.96 31.47 -31.02
CA HIS A 30 -40.55 30.13 -31.22
C HIS A 30 -40.66 29.82 -32.74
N ARG A 31 -40.86 28.58 -33.24
CA ARG A 31 -41.90 27.56 -32.97
C ARG A 31 -41.34 26.15 -33.25
N ARG A 32 -41.78 25.04 -32.65
CA ARG A 32 -43.13 24.40 -32.52
C ARG A 32 -43.69 23.86 -33.85
N ILE A 33 -43.76 22.53 -33.92
CA ILE A 33 -44.68 21.61 -34.64
C ILE A 33 -44.05 20.23 -34.34
N ASP A 34 -44.62 19.33 -33.52
CA ASP A 34 -45.90 18.60 -33.64
C ASP A 34 -45.86 17.56 -34.79
N GLY A 35 -46.31 16.30 -34.62
CA GLY A 35 -46.99 15.68 -33.47
C GLY A 35 -46.80 14.15 -33.41
N ALA A 36 -47.74 13.45 -32.76
CA ALA A 36 -47.59 12.04 -32.37
C ALA A 36 -48.69 11.11 -32.92
N ALA A 37 -48.28 9.91 -33.35
CA ALA A 37 -49.05 8.66 -33.44
C ALA A 37 -48.02 7.52 -33.61
N ARG A 38 -47.96 6.40 -32.88
CA ARG A 38 -48.85 5.72 -31.92
C ARG A 38 -50.06 5.01 -32.56
N ILE A 39 -49.94 3.70 -32.83
CA ILE A 39 -50.85 2.59 -32.43
C ILE A 39 -50.40 1.24 -33.08
N ALA A 40 -50.86 0.15 -32.47
CA ALA A 40 -50.79 -1.31 -32.76
C ALA A 40 -50.63 -1.81 -34.22
N GLY A 41 -50.29 -3.09 -34.47
CA GLY A 41 -50.01 -4.23 -33.57
C GLY A 41 -50.17 -5.59 -34.28
N ASP A 42 -49.97 -6.70 -33.54
CA ASP A 42 -50.02 -8.11 -34.00
C ASP A 42 -49.04 -8.47 -35.15
N GLY A 43 -48.74 -9.74 -35.47
CA GLY A 43 -49.05 -11.01 -34.80
C GLY A 43 -48.91 -12.19 -35.79
N GLY A 44 -48.63 -13.41 -35.30
CA GLY A 44 -48.54 -14.64 -36.12
C GLY A 44 -47.17 -15.35 -36.11
N ALA A 45 -47.15 -16.65 -36.42
CA ALA A 45 -45.99 -17.52 -36.25
C ALA A 45 -45.94 -18.71 -37.23
N HIS A 46 -44.79 -19.41 -37.26
CA HIS A 46 -44.47 -20.67 -37.99
C HIS A 46 -44.33 -20.54 -39.52
N GLY A 47 -43.53 -21.36 -40.23
CA GLY A 47 -42.53 -22.35 -39.79
C GLY A 47 -42.05 -23.27 -40.95
N HIS A 48 -40.95 -24.02 -40.74
CA HIS A 48 -40.46 -25.14 -41.59
C HIS A 48 -40.02 -24.83 -43.06
N ALA A 49 -39.22 -25.64 -43.78
CA ALA A 49 -38.26 -26.70 -43.39
C ALA A 49 -37.17 -26.94 -44.47
N ALA A 50 -36.14 -27.70 -44.07
CA ALA A 50 -34.85 -27.96 -44.73
C ALA A 50 -34.82 -28.72 -46.07
N ALA A 51 -33.71 -28.53 -46.80
CA ALA A 51 -33.15 -29.41 -47.83
C ALA A 51 -31.77 -29.98 -47.41
N ARG A 52 -31.20 -30.98 -48.13
CA ARG A 52 -29.97 -31.72 -47.73
C ARG A 52 -29.42 -32.62 -48.86
N ARG A 53 -28.17 -33.14 -48.71
CA ARG A 53 -27.46 -34.26 -49.45
C ARG A 53 -26.60 -33.82 -50.67
N ARG A 54 -25.48 -34.50 -51.07
CA ARG A 54 -24.64 -35.60 -50.49
C ARG A 54 -23.28 -35.77 -51.26
N ARG A 55 -22.20 -36.21 -50.56
CA ARG A 55 -21.25 -37.35 -50.79
C ARG A 55 -20.71 -37.69 -52.21
N ASP A 56 -19.53 -38.31 -52.44
CA ASP A 56 -18.31 -38.68 -51.65
C ASP A 56 -17.15 -39.09 -52.64
N ASP A 57 -15.90 -39.12 -52.15
CA ASP A 57 -14.71 -39.93 -52.53
C ASP A 57 -14.27 -40.21 -54.00
N ARG A 58 -12.98 -39.97 -54.29
CA ARG A 58 -11.97 -41.04 -54.60
C ARG A 58 -10.52 -40.55 -54.70
N LEU A 59 -9.59 -41.50 -54.85
CA LEU A 59 -8.14 -41.39 -54.53
C LEU A 59 -7.19 -41.32 -55.75
N GLY A 60 -6.11 -40.55 -55.59
CA GLY A 60 -4.75 -40.95 -56.00
C GLY A 60 -4.28 -40.67 -57.44
N GLY A 61 -2.95 -40.61 -57.64
CA GLY A 61 -2.29 -40.62 -58.95
C GLY A 61 -1.28 -39.48 -59.18
N SER A 62 0.02 -39.75 -59.01
CA SER A 62 1.11 -38.80 -59.30
C SER A 62 1.66 -38.95 -60.73
N ARG A 63 2.01 -37.84 -61.41
CA ARG A 63 3.31 -37.57 -62.12
C ARG A 63 3.22 -36.29 -63.01
N ASP A 64 4.12 -35.30 -62.93
CA ASP A 64 5.53 -35.22 -63.43
C ASP A 64 5.57 -34.63 -64.88
N ARG A 65 6.47 -33.75 -65.37
CA ARG A 65 7.75 -33.18 -64.87
C ARG A 65 8.21 -31.93 -65.69
N ARG A 66 9.29 -31.25 -65.23
CA ARG A 66 10.23 -30.31 -65.95
C ARG A 66 9.72 -28.86 -66.04
N ARG A 67 10.54 -27.79 -65.99
CA ARG A 67 12.00 -27.49 -66.01
C ARG A 67 12.29 -26.42 -64.91
N ARG A 68 13.43 -26.09 -64.28
CA ARG A 68 14.92 -26.35 -64.19
C ARG A 68 15.26 -26.25 -62.65
N SER A 69 16.34 -26.70 -61.98
CA SER A 69 17.80 -26.90 -62.18
C SER A 69 18.66 -25.62 -62.11
N ARG A 70 19.72 -25.42 -61.29
CA ARG A 70 20.60 -26.25 -60.40
C ARG A 70 21.07 -25.33 -59.19
N HIS A 71 21.95 -25.65 -58.22
CA HIS A 71 23.03 -26.65 -58.07
C HIS A 71 23.39 -26.96 -56.58
N ARG A 72 24.20 -28.03 -56.39
CA ARG A 72 24.91 -28.59 -55.21
C ARG A 72 25.66 -27.58 -54.28
N ALA A 73 26.14 -27.90 -53.06
CA ALA A 73 25.86 -28.95 -52.04
C ALA A 73 26.71 -28.72 -50.74
N ARG A 74 26.78 -29.76 -49.89
CA ARG A 74 27.57 -30.06 -48.64
C ARG A 74 29.08 -29.62 -48.68
N GLU A 75 29.92 -29.70 -47.62
CA GLU A 75 30.02 -30.75 -46.59
C GLU A 75 30.94 -30.50 -45.35
N ARG A 76 30.61 -31.17 -44.22
CA ARG A 76 31.40 -31.70 -43.07
C ARG A 76 32.80 -31.15 -42.62
N ARG A 77 32.86 -30.91 -41.29
CA ARG A 77 33.80 -31.45 -40.25
C ARG A 77 35.33 -31.16 -40.24
N ARG A 78 35.77 -30.77 -39.02
CA ARG A 78 36.97 -31.18 -38.22
C ARG A 78 38.34 -30.49 -38.39
N ALA A 79 38.94 -30.26 -37.21
CA ALA A 79 40.37 -30.35 -36.82
C ALA A 79 41.30 -29.10 -36.79
N ALA A 80 41.69 -28.75 -35.56
CA ALA A 80 43.06 -28.56 -35.07
C ALA A 80 44.03 -27.47 -35.62
N ALA A 81 44.18 -26.41 -34.80
CA ALA A 81 45.44 -25.95 -34.19
C ALA A 81 46.53 -25.20 -35.01
N ALA A 82 47.51 -24.66 -34.26
CA ALA A 82 48.67 -23.82 -34.66
C ALA A 82 48.32 -22.33 -35.00
N ARG A 83 48.88 -21.33 -34.28
CA ARG A 83 50.17 -20.58 -34.53
C ARG A 83 50.11 -19.73 -35.83
N SER A 84 50.63 -18.51 -35.93
CA SER A 84 51.55 -17.71 -35.07
C SER A 84 51.55 -16.23 -35.55
N ASP A 85 51.44 -15.22 -34.67
CA ASP A 85 52.56 -14.36 -34.18
C ASP A 85 52.64 -12.96 -34.87
N ARG A 86 53.39 -12.03 -34.26
CA ARG A 86 53.91 -10.72 -34.75
C ARG A 86 53.03 -9.47 -34.69
N ARG A 87 53.40 -8.58 -33.75
CA ARG A 87 53.21 -7.10 -33.80
C ARG A 87 54.35 -6.45 -34.62
N PRO A 88 54.30 -5.13 -34.92
CA PRO A 88 54.77 -4.08 -33.98
C PRO A 88 53.73 -2.93 -33.81
N LEU A 89 53.73 -2.00 -32.83
CA LEU A 89 54.75 -1.22 -32.08
C LEU A 89 55.53 -0.19 -32.93
N PRO A 90 56.14 0.87 -32.35
CA PRO A 90 56.13 1.40 -30.96
C PRO A 90 55.45 2.81 -30.91
N LEU A 91 55.60 3.77 -29.98
CA LEU A 91 56.50 4.18 -28.86
C LEU A 91 55.61 4.79 -27.75
N ARG A 92 55.97 5.10 -26.49
CA ARG A 92 57.13 4.94 -25.56
C ARG A 92 56.51 4.82 -24.14
N GLY A 93 57.06 4.98 -22.94
CA GLY A 93 58.38 5.34 -22.35
C GLY A 93 58.11 6.13 -21.04
N ALA A 94 58.69 5.86 -19.87
CA ALA A 94 59.67 4.84 -19.48
C ALA A 94 59.59 4.49 -17.96
N ALA A 95 60.12 3.31 -17.60
CA ALA A 95 61.05 2.97 -16.49
C ALA A 95 60.89 3.56 -15.06
N ALA A 96 61.27 2.89 -13.95
CA ALA A 96 61.65 1.51 -13.61
C ALA A 96 61.67 1.38 -12.06
N GLY A 97 61.73 0.21 -11.40
CA GLY A 97 61.67 -1.18 -11.85
C GLY A 97 61.77 -2.19 -10.69
N ARG A 98 61.71 -3.49 -11.03
CA ARG A 98 62.51 -4.65 -10.54
C ARG A 98 62.65 -4.95 -9.01
N ALA A 99 62.62 -6.20 -8.54
CA ALA A 99 62.24 -7.48 -9.20
C ALA A 99 61.93 -8.64 -8.20
N ALA A 100 60.88 -9.41 -8.54
CA ALA A 100 60.72 -10.88 -8.49
C ALA A 100 61.41 -11.76 -7.41
N SER A 101 60.64 -12.69 -6.83
CA SER A 101 60.62 -14.09 -7.34
C SER A 101 59.50 -14.98 -6.77
N ARG A 102 59.21 -16.06 -7.52
CA ARG A 102 58.65 -17.41 -7.21
C ARG A 102 58.14 -17.68 -5.76
N SER A 103 57.06 -18.44 -5.50
CA SER A 103 56.36 -19.48 -6.29
C SER A 103 54.90 -19.70 -5.80
N ALA A 104 54.10 -20.47 -6.55
CA ALA A 104 52.71 -20.78 -6.18
C ALA A 104 52.55 -22.14 -5.47
N ALA A 105 52.08 -22.13 -4.22
CA ALA A 105 51.45 -23.27 -3.54
C ALA A 105 50.66 -22.80 -2.30
N ARG A 106 49.72 -23.61 -1.80
CA ARG A 106 49.00 -23.48 -0.50
C ARG A 106 48.05 -22.27 -0.34
N SER A 107 46.93 -22.26 -1.07
CA SER A 107 45.78 -21.36 -0.84
C SER A 107 44.52 -22.08 -0.31
N ARG A 108 44.68 -23.03 0.63
CA ARG A 108 43.57 -23.79 1.24
C ARG A 108 43.66 -23.96 2.78
N ASP A 109 44.22 -22.97 3.50
CA ASP A 109 44.17 -22.95 4.99
C ASP A 109 44.31 -21.54 5.60
N ARG A 110 43.41 -20.61 5.28
CA ARG A 110 43.38 -19.28 5.94
C ARG A 110 42.00 -18.73 6.32
N SER A 111 40.90 -19.34 5.87
CA SER A 111 39.54 -19.01 6.33
C SER A 111 39.27 -19.49 7.77
N ALA A 112 39.76 -20.68 8.13
CA ALA A 112 39.45 -21.34 9.41
C ALA A 112 40.00 -20.64 10.67
N ARG A 113 41.03 -19.78 10.57
CA ARG A 113 41.68 -19.16 11.73
C ARG A 113 41.05 -17.84 12.22
N ARG A 114 40.29 -17.10 11.40
CA ARG A 114 39.65 -15.83 11.85
C ARG A 114 38.44 -16.05 12.77
N VAL A 115 37.68 -17.13 12.57
CA VAL A 115 36.45 -17.42 13.33
C VAL A 115 36.73 -17.80 14.80
N ARG A 116 37.97 -18.17 15.16
CA ARG A 116 38.32 -18.58 16.53
C ARG A 116 38.78 -17.44 17.45
N SER A 117 39.22 -16.29 16.94
CA SER A 117 39.64 -15.15 17.78
C SER A 117 38.47 -14.39 18.41
N GLU A 118 37.35 -14.25 17.70
CA GLU A 118 36.20 -13.45 18.17
C GLU A 118 35.39 -14.14 19.28
N ARG A 119 35.42 -15.48 19.36
CA ARG A 119 34.83 -16.24 20.48
C ARG A 119 35.60 -16.10 21.80
N ALA A 120 36.86 -15.67 21.79
CA ALA A 120 37.64 -15.44 23.00
C ALA A 120 37.30 -14.09 23.68
N ALA A 121 37.11 -13.04 22.89
CA ALA A 121 36.85 -11.67 23.39
C ALA A 121 35.53 -11.53 24.18
N ARG A 122 34.56 -12.43 23.99
CA ARG A 122 33.25 -12.40 24.68
C ARG A 122 33.24 -13.06 26.08
N ARG A 123 34.40 -13.39 26.67
CA ARG A 123 34.49 -14.08 27.99
C ARG A 123 35.09 -13.28 29.16
N SER A 124 35.68 -12.11 28.94
CA SER A 124 36.37 -11.33 29.99
C SER A 124 35.49 -10.32 30.75
N CYS A 125 34.34 -9.93 30.21
CA CYS A 125 33.48 -8.88 30.80
C CYS A 125 32.43 -9.45 31.77
N ARG A 126 32.84 -9.98 32.92
CA ARG A 126 31.97 -10.28 34.07
C ARG A 126 32.25 -9.35 35.25
N GLY A 127 31.89 -8.07 35.10
CA GLY A 127 31.79 -7.14 36.22
C GLY A 127 30.67 -7.56 37.19
N ARG A 128 30.85 -7.32 38.49
CA ARG A 128 29.89 -7.71 39.54
C ARG A 128 28.69 -6.74 39.60
N GLY A 129 27.73 -6.92 38.71
CA GLY A 129 26.39 -6.33 38.85
C GLY A 129 25.45 -7.27 39.59
N THR A 130 24.73 -6.77 40.59
CA THR A 130 23.63 -7.51 41.24
C THR A 130 22.53 -7.82 40.21
N PRO A 131 22.02 -9.07 40.12
CA PRO A 131 20.98 -9.39 39.15
C PRO A 131 19.68 -8.68 39.50
N HIS A 132 19.28 -7.72 38.67
CA HIS A 132 17.88 -7.29 38.65
C HIS A 132 17.03 -8.51 38.28
N ALA A 133 16.03 -8.82 39.11
CA ALA A 133 15.09 -9.89 38.80
C ALA A 133 14.39 -9.58 37.46
N PRO A 134 14.18 -10.59 36.59
CA PRO A 134 13.45 -10.36 35.35
C PRO A 134 12.05 -9.84 35.70
N ARG A 135 11.69 -8.66 35.18
CA ARG A 135 10.30 -8.19 35.20
C ARG A 135 9.45 -9.31 34.63
N ARG A 136 8.46 -9.80 35.40
CA ARG A 136 7.46 -10.73 34.87
C ARG A 136 6.75 -10.02 33.72
N GLU A 137 7.06 -10.40 32.49
CA GLU A 137 6.23 -10.07 31.34
C GLU A 137 4.83 -10.59 31.64
N ARG A 138 3.86 -9.66 31.82
CA ARG A 138 2.46 -10.03 31.81
C ARG A 138 2.19 -10.57 30.41
N ARG A 139 2.07 -11.89 30.29
CA ARG A 139 1.61 -12.55 29.08
C ARG A 139 0.12 -12.22 28.91
N VAL A 140 -0.16 -11.01 28.42
CA VAL A 140 -1.51 -10.53 28.14
C VAL A 140 -2.09 -11.45 27.07
N THR A 141 -3.08 -12.25 27.44
CA THR A 141 -3.83 -13.09 26.51
C THR A 141 -4.65 -12.16 25.63
N LEU A 142 -4.08 -11.71 24.51
CA LEU A 142 -4.73 -10.82 23.56
C LEU A 142 -6.05 -11.45 23.09
N GLU A 143 -7.07 -10.61 22.93
CA GLU A 143 -8.37 -11.06 22.47
C GLU A 143 -8.27 -11.69 21.07
N PRO A 144 -8.85 -12.89 20.85
CA PRO A 144 -8.93 -13.50 19.54
C PRO A 144 -9.77 -12.65 18.59
N ILE A 145 -9.22 -12.41 17.40
CA ILE A 145 -9.94 -11.78 16.29
C ILE A 145 -10.43 -12.89 15.37
N ALA A 146 -11.74 -12.97 15.18
CA ALA A 146 -12.42 -13.93 14.31
C ALA A 146 -12.55 -13.36 12.89
N VAL A 147 -12.36 -14.23 11.91
CA VAL A 147 -12.72 -14.01 10.51
C VAL A 147 -14.14 -14.55 10.31
N THR A 148 -15.10 -13.67 10.00
CA THR A 148 -16.51 -14.03 9.80
C THR A 148 -17.00 -13.93 8.36
N ALA A 149 -16.13 -13.47 7.45
CA ALA A 149 -16.29 -13.57 6.00
C ALA A 149 -14.91 -13.55 5.35
N ALA A 150 -14.78 -14.16 4.17
CA ALA A 150 -13.57 -14.21 3.37
C ALA A 150 -13.92 -14.17 1.87
N ALA A 151 -14.33 -12.99 1.41
CA ALA A 151 -14.68 -12.74 0.01
C ALA A 151 -13.44 -12.71 -0.88
N LEU A 152 -13.55 -13.27 -2.09
CA LEU A 152 -12.47 -13.30 -3.08
C LEU A 152 -13.01 -13.15 -4.50
N ARG A 153 -12.50 -12.14 -5.22
CA ARG A 153 -12.67 -11.93 -6.66
C ARG A 153 -11.30 -11.91 -7.32
N THR A 154 -11.09 -12.71 -8.36
CA THR A 154 -9.87 -12.73 -9.19
C THR A 154 -10.22 -13.02 -10.65
N ALA A 155 -9.26 -12.87 -11.56
CA ALA A 155 -9.42 -13.35 -12.93
C ALA A 155 -9.67 -14.88 -13.05
N LEU A 156 -9.35 -15.68 -12.02
CA LEU A 156 -9.64 -17.13 -11.98
C LEU A 156 -11.03 -17.45 -11.43
N GLY A 157 -11.71 -16.54 -10.72
CA GLY A 157 -13.01 -16.88 -10.14
C GLY A 157 -13.53 -15.87 -9.12
N ASN A 158 -14.80 -16.09 -8.76
CA ASN A 158 -15.66 -15.15 -8.06
C ASN A 158 -15.96 -15.53 -6.60
N SER A 159 -15.35 -16.60 -6.11
CA SER A 159 -15.38 -17.01 -4.70
C SER A 159 -14.11 -17.79 -4.35
N ARG A 160 -13.74 -17.83 -3.06
CA ARG A 160 -12.53 -18.58 -2.62
C ARG A 160 -12.59 -20.06 -3.00
N SER A 161 -13.77 -20.68 -2.93
CA SER A 161 -13.99 -22.08 -3.28
C SER A 161 -13.91 -22.34 -4.79
N GLU A 162 -14.40 -21.42 -5.64
CA GLU A 162 -14.27 -21.52 -7.10
C GLU A 162 -12.81 -21.38 -7.52
N VAL A 163 -12.12 -20.33 -7.04
CA VAL A 163 -10.71 -20.07 -7.37
C VAL A 163 -9.84 -21.25 -6.95
N LEU A 164 -10.04 -21.79 -5.75
CA LEU A 164 -9.33 -22.97 -5.28
C LEU A 164 -9.64 -24.20 -6.12
N ARG A 165 -10.91 -24.48 -6.45
CA ARG A 165 -11.26 -25.63 -7.32
C ARG A 165 -10.52 -25.54 -8.65
N ARG A 166 -10.62 -24.41 -9.34
CA ARG A 166 -10.01 -24.23 -10.67
C ARG A 166 -8.49 -24.39 -10.62
N ALA A 167 -7.83 -23.89 -9.57
CA ALA A 167 -6.40 -24.09 -9.39
C ALA A 167 -6.01 -25.54 -8.98
N LEU A 168 -6.85 -26.25 -8.23
CA LEU A 168 -6.68 -27.69 -7.96
C LEU A 168 -6.85 -28.54 -9.24
N ASP A 169 -7.66 -28.08 -10.19
CA ASP A 169 -7.89 -28.67 -11.50
C ASP A 169 -6.81 -28.25 -12.54
N GLY A 170 -5.83 -27.43 -12.14
CA GLY A 170 -4.68 -27.02 -12.97
C GLY A 170 -4.89 -25.76 -13.81
N GLU A 171 -6.01 -25.05 -13.67
CA GLU A 171 -6.32 -23.84 -14.44
C GLU A 171 -5.51 -22.61 -13.98
N ARG A 172 -5.13 -21.75 -14.94
CA ARG A 172 -4.49 -20.45 -14.70
C ARG A 172 -5.32 -19.31 -15.26
N ALA A 173 -5.25 -18.14 -14.62
CA ALA A 173 -5.86 -16.90 -15.09
C ALA A 173 -4.81 -15.90 -15.59
N LEU A 174 -4.01 -16.34 -16.56
CA LEU A 174 -2.94 -15.56 -17.17
C LEU A 174 -3.30 -15.26 -18.64
N ALA A 175 -3.21 -14.00 -19.03
CA ALA A 175 -3.51 -13.53 -20.38
C ALA A 175 -2.27 -12.90 -21.06
N ASN A 176 -2.31 -12.81 -22.38
CA ASN A 176 -1.27 -12.13 -23.17
C ASN A 176 -1.38 -10.60 -22.95
N SER A 177 -0.24 -9.92 -22.77
CA SER A 177 -0.15 -8.48 -22.55
C SER A 177 -0.68 -7.63 -23.71
N ALA A 178 -0.73 -8.17 -24.93
CA ALA A 178 -1.39 -7.52 -26.07
C ALA A 178 -2.88 -7.20 -25.80
N ALA A 179 -3.53 -7.86 -24.83
CA ALA A 179 -4.88 -7.52 -24.38
C ALA A 179 -4.98 -6.19 -23.62
N LEU A 180 -3.85 -5.57 -23.24
CA LEU A 180 -3.78 -4.25 -22.60
C LEU A 180 -3.61 -3.11 -23.61
N GLU A 181 -3.07 -3.39 -24.81
CA GLU A 181 -2.85 -2.39 -25.86
C GLU A 181 -4.09 -2.18 -26.75
N GLY A 182 -5.11 -3.02 -26.60
CA GLY A 182 -6.31 -3.07 -27.42
C GLY A 182 -7.26 -1.89 -27.21
N ALA A 183 -7.00 -0.75 -27.84
CA ALA A 183 -7.92 0.38 -27.93
C ALA A 183 -9.24 -0.03 -28.61
N GLY A 184 -10.22 -0.46 -27.81
CA GLY A 184 -11.49 -1.03 -28.26
C GLY A 184 -11.90 -2.33 -27.57
N THR A 185 -11.05 -2.94 -26.73
CA THR A 185 -11.50 -4.02 -25.83
C THR A 185 -12.34 -3.45 -24.70
N SER A 186 -13.67 -3.53 -24.83
CA SER A 186 -14.60 -3.44 -23.69
C SER A 186 -14.18 -4.42 -22.60
N ASP A 187 -14.48 -4.15 -21.32
CA ASP A 187 -14.07 -4.98 -20.15
C ASP A 187 -14.46 -6.47 -20.22
N ARG A 188 -15.29 -6.86 -21.19
CA ARG A 188 -15.67 -8.23 -21.55
C ARG A 188 -14.50 -9.22 -21.67
N THR A 189 -13.27 -8.79 -21.95
CA THR A 189 -12.10 -9.69 -22.01
C THR A 189 -11.53 -10.09 -20.64
N PHE A 190 -11.88 -9.39 -19.56
CA PHE A 190 -11.49 -9.73 -18.17
C PHE A 190 -12.70 -9.92 -17.22
N ALA A 191 -13.92 -9.74 -17.74
CA ALA A 191 -15.18 -9.90 -17.00
C ALA A 191 -15.50 -11.38 -16.68
N ALA A 192 -14.89 -11.90 -15.62
CA ALA A 192 -15.38 -13.09 -14.92
C ALA A 192 -16.76 -12.80 -14.28
N SER A 193 -17.82 -12.90 -15.07
CA SER A 193 -19.23 -12.60 -14.77
C SER A 193 -19.62 -11.12 -14.59
N GLY A 194 -20.72 -10.73 -15.24
CA GLY A 194 -21.29 -9.38 -15.18
C GLY A 194 -20.73 -8.41 -16.24
N ALA A 195 -21.61 -7.67 -16.91
CA ALA A 195 -21.19 -6.53 -17.72
C ALA A 195 -20.79 -5.36 -16.82
N SER A 196 -19.70 -4.66 -17.15
CA SER A 196 -19.42 -3.34 -16.57
C SER A 196 -20.42 -2.32 -17.13
N ASN A 197 -21.06 -1.55 -16.25
CA ASN A 197 -21.92 -0.43 -16.65
C ASN A 197 -21.11 0.86 -16.85
N GLY A 198 -19.92 0.76 -17.48
CA GLY A 198 -18.99 1.89 -17.63
C GLY A 198 -18.28 2.31 -16.34
N ALA A 199 -18.13 1.39 -15.38
CA ALA A 199 -17.42 1.59 -14.12
C ALA A 199 -15.93 1.18 -14.25
N ASP A 200 -15.01 1.79 -13.48
CA ASP A 200 -13.62 1.32 -13.50
C ASP A 200 -13.46 -0.04 -12.79
N ARG A 201 -12.48 -0.82 -13.27
CA ARG A 201 -12.19 -2.16 -12.80
C ARG A 201 -11.78 -2.22 -11.32
N ALA A 202 -11.06 -1.22 -10.80
CA ALA A 202 -10.71 -1.18 -9.38
C ALA A 202 -11.96 -1.06 -8.50
N GLU A 203 -12.84 -0.12 -8.86
CA GLU A 203 -14.08 0.18 -8.16
C GLU A 203 -15.08 -0.98 -8.24
N ASP A 204 -15.15 -1.67 -9.39
CA ASP A 204 -16.02 -2.83 -9.62
C ASP A 204 -15.56 -4.07 -8.83
N LEU A 205 -14.26 -4.39 -8.86
CA LEU A 205 -13.68 -5.48 -8.07
C LEU A 205 -13.88 -5.24 -6.56
N LEU A 206 -13.59 -4.04 -6.08
CA LEU A 206 -13.72 -3.68 -4.67
C LEU A 206 -15.19 -3.65 -4.21
N ALA A 207 -16.11 -3.07 -5.01
CA ALA A 207 -17.53 -3.03 -4.65
C ALA A 207 -18.13 -4.44 -4.51
N ARG A 208 -17.77 -5.36 -5.42
CA ARG A 208 -18.20 -6.76 -5.35
C ARG A 208 -17.65 -7.45 -4.11
N ALA A 209 -16.34 -7.36 -3.86
CA ALA A 209 -15.72 -7.99 -2.70
C ALA A 209 -16.25 -7.44 -1.35
N LEU A 210 -16.57 -6.14 -1.27
CA LEU A 210 -17.25 -5.54 -0.11
C LEU A 210 -18.68 -6.09 0.06
N ALA A 211 -19.46 -6.17 -1.01
CA ALA A 211 -20.82 -6.70 -0.98
C ALA A 211 -20.86 -8.20 -0.59
N ASP A 212 -19.94 -9.00 -1.14
CA ASP A 212 -19.78 -10.42 -0.81
C ASP A 212 -19.42 -10.62 0.67
N ALA A 213 -18.48 -9.81 1.19
CA ALA A 213 -18.05 -9.91 2.59
C ALA A 213 -19.15 -9.50 3.57
N LEU A 214 -19.97 -8.49 3.22
CA LEU A 214 -21.16 -8.13 4.00
C LEU A 214 -22.22 -9.25 4.00
N ALA A 215 -22.46 -9.86 2.83
CA ALA A 215 -23.41 -10.96 2.69
C ALA A 215 -22.99 -12.21 3.47
N GLU A 216 -21.75 -12.68 3.31
CA GLU A 216 -21.21 -13.83 4.04
C GLU A 216 -21.14 -13.57 5.55
N ALA A 217 -20.81 -12.34 5.97
CA ALA A 217 -20.83 -11.97 7.39
C ALA A 217 -22.24 -11.94 8.00
N GLY A 218 -23.32 -12.14 7.22
CA GLY A 218 -24.71 -12.09 7.69
C GLY A 218 -25.23 -10.66 7.93
N VAL A 219 -24.64 -9.65 7.29
CA VAL A 219 -25.04 -8.25 7.40
C VAL A 219 -26.11 -7.94 6.34
N GLU A 220 -27.32 -8.43 6.57
CA GLU A 220 -28.48 -8.35 5.64
C GLU A 220 -28.86 -6.91 5.21
N SER A 221 -28.40 -5.87 5.92
CA SER A 221 -28.59 -4.48 5.53
C SER A 221 -27.54 -3.57 6.19
N PRO A 222 -26.99 -2.57 5.47
CA PRO A 222 -26.19 -1.49 6.06
C PRO A 222 -26.87 -0.76 7.22
N ASP A 223 -28.21 -0.80 7.30
CA ASP A 223 -28.95 -0.18 8.41
C ASP A 223 -28.69 -0.87 9.76
N ARG A 224 -28.28 -2.14 9.78
CA ARG A 224 -27.82 -2.83 11.00
C ARG A 224 -26.39 -2.47 11.42
N LEU A 225 -25.65 -1.73 10.59
CA LEU A 225 -24.32 -1.22 10.92
C LEU A 225 -24.36 0.17 11.56
N ARG A 226 -25.50 0.89 11.50
CA ARG A 226 -25.63 2.29 11.96
C ARG A 226 -25.27 2.53 13.43
N ASP A 227 -25.43 1.50 14.27
CA ASP A 227 -25.15 1.52 15.71
C ASP A 227 -23.86 0.74 16.08
N ARG A 228 -23.05 0.31 15.09
CA ARG A 228 -21.73 -0.33 15.29
C ARG A 228 -20.62 0.54 14.71
N ARG A 229 -19.45 0.60 15.35
CA ARG A 229 -18.27 1.26 14.77
C ARG A 229 -17.67 0.38 13.69
N THR A 230 -18.23 0.51 12.50
CA THR A 230 -17.81 -0.24 11.32
C THR A 230 -16.79 0.58 10.53
N HIS A 231 -15.64 -0.03 10.24
CA HIS A 231 -14.58 0.60 9.46
C HIS A 231 -14.19 -0.25 8.25
N ILE A 232 -13.59 0.37 7.24
CA ILE A 232 -12.98 -0.29 6.08
C ILE A 232 -11.48 0.02 6.10
N VAL A 233 -10.65 -0.99 5.87
CA VAL A 233 -9.19 -0.86 5.75
C VAL A 233 -8.74 -1.63 4.52
N VAL A 234 -8.31 -0.93 3.47
CA VAL A 234 -7.93 -1.57 2.20
C VAL A 234 -6.51 -1.23 1.77
N GLY A 235 -5.80 -2.25 1.28
CA GLY A 235 -4.50 -2.15 0.65
C GLY A 235 -4.58 -2.05 -0.88
N THR A 236 -3.72 -1.22 -1.48
CA THR A 236 -3.56 -1.11 -2.94
C THR A 236 -2.13 -0.67 -3.30
N THR A 237 -1.68 -1.07 -4.50
CA THR A 237 -0.43 -0.62 -5.13
C THR A 237 -0.70 0.35 -6.27
N LEU A 238 -1.93 0.43 -6.80
CA LEU A 238 -2.27 1.23 -7.99
C LEU A 238 -3.36 2.29 -7.78
N HIS A 239 -3.99 2.39 -6.61
CA HIS A 239 -5.05 3.38 -6.30
C HIS A 239 -6.04 3.61 -7.48
N GLY A 240 -6.19 4.85 -7.97
CA GLY A 240 -6.91 5.20 -9.19
C GLY A 240 -6.07 5.35 -10.47
N MET A 241 -4.94 4.64 -10.64
CA MET A 241 -4.06 4.78 -11.83
C MET A 241 -4.80 4.57 -13.18
N ARG A 242 -5.87 3.76 -13.20
CA ARG A 242 -6.70 3.57 -14.41
C ARG A 242 -7.50 4.81 -14.81
N HIS A 243 -7.80 5.71 -13.86
CA HIS A 243 -8.34 7.05 -14.11
C HIS A 243 -7.25 8.04 -14.55
N LEU A 244 -5.98 7.81 -14.17
CA LEU A 244 -4.84 8.63 -14.63
C LEU A 244 -4.60 8.46 -16.13
N ARG A 245 -4.64 7.21 -16.59
CA ARG A 245 -4.66 6.82 -18.02
C ARG A 245 -5.75 7.57 -18.80
N GLU A 246 -6.98 7.57 -18.28
CA GLU A 246 -8.14 8.16 -18.92
C GLU A 246 -7.97 9.68 -19.07
N PHE A 247 -7.56 10.35 -17.99
CA PHE A 247 -7.29 11.80 -17.99
C PHE A 247 -6.15 12.18 -18.94
N LEU A 248 -5.00 11.48 -18.89
CA LEU A 248 -3.84 11.80 -19.71
C LEU A 248 -4.08 11.53 -21.21
N ARG A 249 -4.93 10.57 -21.57
CA ARG A 249 -5.37 10.32 -22.95
C ARG A 249 -6.47 11.30 -23.44
N GLY A 250 -6.75 12.37 -22.69
CA GLY A 250 -7.71 13.42 -23.08
C GLY A 250 -9.16 13.16 -22.65
N GLY A 251 -9.39 12.20 -21.76
CA GLY A 251 -10.69 11.93 -21.15
C GLY A 251 -11.21 13.09 -20.28
N PRO A 252 -12.48 13.03 -19.85
CA PRO A 252 -13.12 14.14 -19.15
C PRO A 252 -12.44 14.40 -17.80
N ALA A 253 -11.94 15.62 -17.58
CA ALA A 253 -11.27 16.03 -16.33
C ALA A 253 -12.12 15.85 -15.05
N LYS A 254 -13.44 15.63 -15.18
CA LYS A 254 -14.30 15.18 -14.07
C LYS A 254 -13.95 13.78 -13.54
N GLY A 255 -13.41 12.87 -14.36
CA GLY A 255 -12.87 11.59 -13.88
C GLY A 255 -11.55 11.74 -13.12
N ALA A 256 -10.83 12.86 -13.31
CA ALA A 256 -9.46 13.03 -12.85
C ALA A 256 -9.30 13.33 -11.34
N GLY A 257 -10.37 13.34 -10.54
CA GLY A 257 -10.28 13.28 -9.07
C GLY A 257 -10.67 11.91 -8.50
N LEU A 258 -10.96 10.94 -9.37
CA LEU A 258 -11.04 9.52 -9.01
C LEU A 258 -9.65 8.85 -8.94
N LEU A 259 -8.58 9.64 -9.14
CA LEU A 259 -7.19 9.23 -9.02
C LEU A 259 -6.83 8.75 -7.60
N THR A 260 -7.40 9.40 -6.59
CA THR A 260 -7.05 9.14 -5.19
C THR A 260 -7.62 7.80 -4.73
N ALA A 261 -6.87 7.12 -3.87
CA ALA A 261 -7.26 5.82 -3.35
C ALA A 261 -8.54 5.87 -2.51
N GLY A 262 -8.82 7.01 -1.86
CA GLY A 262 -10.06 7.27 -1.13
C GLY A 262 -11.27 7.46 -2.03
N SER A 263 -11.12 8.03 -3.25
CA SER A 263 -12.22 8.14 -4.22
C SER A 263 -12.65 6.76 -4.74
N VAL A 264 -11.70 5.87 -5.03
CA VAL A 264 -11.98 4.49 -5.46
C VAL A 264 -12.70 3.71 -4.35
N LEU A 265 -12.23 3.83 -3.10
CA LEU A 265 -12.88 3.23 -1.93
C LEU A 265 -14.28 3.80 -1.68
N SER A 266 -14.46 5.12 -1.78
CA SER A 266 -15.75 5.80 -1.60
C SER A 266 -16.79 5.30 -2.61
N ILE A 267 -16.44 5.27 -3.91
CA ILE A 267 -17.32 4.77 -4.96
C ILE A 267 -17.66 3.29 -4.77
N ALA A 268 -16.68 2.47 -4.36
CA ALA A 268 -16.88 1.04 -4.17
C ALA A 268 -17.86 0.73 -3.02
N ALA A 269 -17.74 1.45 -1.91
CA ALA A 269 -18.62 1.29 -0.75
C ALA A 269 -20.02 1.92 -0.96
N ASP A 270 -20.13 3.08 -1.63
CA ASP A 270 -21.44 3.63 -2.03
C ASP A 270 -22.22 2.67 -2.94
N ARG A 271 -21.54 1.94 -3.84
CA ARG A 271 -22.16 0.94 -4.72
C ARG A 271 -22.76 -0.26 -3.98
N CYS A 272 -22.25 -0.61 -2.80
CA CYS A 272 -22.87 -1.62 -1.93
C CYS A 272 -23.71 -0.99 -0.79
N GLY A 273 -23.97 0.33 -0.83
CA GLY A 273 -24.75 1.05 0.17
C GLY A 273 -24.08 1.18 1.55
N LEU A 274 -22.78 0.87 1.65
CA LEU A 274 -22.03 0.84 2.89
C LEU A 274 -21.59 2.24 3.30
N ARG A 275 -22.17 2.76 4.40
CA ARG A 275 -21.72 4.00 5.05
C ARG A 275 -20.87 3.70 6.27
N ALA A 276 -19.61 3.36 6.01
CA ALA A 276 -18.57 3.16 7.02
C ALA A 276 -17.45 4.17 6.81
N ALA A 277 -16.65 4.40 7.85
CA ALA A 277 -15.43 5.18 7.75
C ALA A 277 -14.33 4.31 7.09
N GLY A 278 -13.55 4.82 6.13
CA GLY A 278 -12.75 3.96 5.25
C GLY A 278 -11.37 4.51 4.90
N VAL A 279 -10.31 3.80 5.33
CA VAL A 279 -8.90 4.15 5.07
C VAL A 279 -8.31 3.27 3.98
N THR A 280 -7.54 3.89 3.09
CA THR A 280 -6.71 3.18 2.11
C THR A 280 -5.24 3.33 2.46
N ILE A 281 -4.50 2.22 2.45
CA ILE A 281 -3.06 2.18 2.75
C ILE A 281 -2.26 1.56 1.61
N SER A 282 -0.95 1.83 1.59
CA SER A 282 -0.02 1.11 0.73
C SER A 282 1.27 0.75 1.48
N THR A 283 1.62 -0.52 1.38
CA THR A 283 2.94 -1.12 1.60
C THR A 283 3.27 -2.01 0.40
N ALA A 284 2.98 -1.52 -0.81
CA ALA A 284 3.04 -2.26 -2.08
C ALA A 284 2.39 -3.65 -1.98
N CYS A 285 3.10 -4.71 -2.36
CA CYS A 285 2.60 -6.08 -2.40
C CYS A 285 2.13 -6.64 -1.05
N ALA A 286 2.61 -6.08 0.07
CA ALA A 286 2.21 -6.49 1.42
C ALA A 286 0.88 -5.87 1.91
N SER A 287 0.31 -4.91 1.16
CA SER A 287 -0.77 -4.03 1.65
C SER A 287 -1.99 -4.79 2.20
N GLY A 288 -2.41 -5.89 1.56
CA GLY A 288 -3.54 -6.69 2.03
C GLY A 288 -3.35 -7.30 3.43
N ILE A 289 -2.14 -7.72 3.81
CA ILE A 289 -1.86 -8.19 5.18
C ILE A 289 -1.70 -7.00 6.14
N THR A 290 -1.04 -5.93 5.71
CA THR A 290 -0.92 -4.70 6.52
C THR A 290 -2.30 -4.16 6.93
N ALA A 291 -3.26 -4.18 6.01
CA ALA A 291 -4.66 -3.82 6.26
C ALA A 291 -5.35 -4.74 7.29
N ILE A 292 -5.17 -6.06 7.17
CA ILE A 292 -5.65 -7.04 8.16
C ILE A 292 -4.99 -6.82 9.54
N GLY A 293 -3.71 -6.46 9.58
CA GLY A 293 -2.99 -6.07 10.79
C GLY A 293 -3.58 -4.84 11.47
N ILE A 294 -3.75 -3.75 10.73
CA ILE A 294 -4.39 -2.50 11.19
C ILE A 294 -5.80 -2.77 11.73
N ALA A 295 -6.59 -3.60 11.03
CA ALA A 295 -7.92 -3.98 11.47
C ALA A 295 -7.92 -4.74 12.81
N CYS A 296 -6.96 -5.65 13.01
CA CYS A 296 -6.77 -6.33 14.29
C CYS A 296 -6.34 -5.35 15.41
N ASP A 297 -5.56 -4.32 15.08
CA ASP A 297 -5.14 -3.28 16.03
C ASP A 297 -6.35 -2.45 16.47
N LEU A 298 -7.15 -1.95 15.54
CA LEU A 298 -8.38 -1.16 15.81
C LEU A 298 -9.41 -1.95 16.64
N LEU A 299 -9.57 -3.26 16.38
CA LEU A 299 -10.47 -4.12 17.15
C LEU A 299 -9.98 -4.36 18.58
N ARG A 300 -8.66 -4.43 18.80
CA ARG A 300 -8.02 -4.69 20.11
C ARG A 300 -7.82 -3.44 20.96
N ALA A 301 -7.50 -2.31 20.34
CA ALA A 301 -7.54 -1.00 20.98
C ALA A 301 -8.97 -0.59 21.39
N GLY A 302 -9.98 -1.28 20.84
CA GLY A 302 -11.38 -1.03 21.15
C GLY A 302 -11.96 0.15 20.37
N ASP A 303 -11.31 0.59 19.28
CA ASP A 303 -11.72 1.72 18.44
C ASP A 303 -12.83 1.33 17.44
N ALA A 304 -12.79 0.10 16.93
CA ALA A 304 -13.78 -0.47 16.01
C ALA A 304 -14.52 -1.67 16.61
N ASP A 305 -15.68 -2.03 16.02
CA ASP A 305 -16.50 -3.19 16.41
C ASP A 305 -16.65 -4.22 15.28
N LEU A 306 -16.47 -3.80 14.03
CA LEU A 306 -16.39 -4.61 12.83
C LEU A 306 -15.44 -3.90 11.87
N VAL A 307 -14.50 -4.62 11.26
CA VAL A 307 -13.63 -4.06 10.22
C VAL A 307 -13.68 -4.94 8.98
N LEU A 308 -13.98 -4.32 7.83
CA LEU A 308 -13.80 -4.94 6.52
C LEU A 308 -12.37 -4.67 6.05
N ALA A 309 -11.54 -5.71 6.02
CA ALA A 309 -10.09 -5.59 5.86
C ALA A 309 -9.55 -6.43 4.71
N GLY A 310 -8.68 -5.88 3.88
CA GLY A 310 -8.05 -6.63 2.80
C GLY A 310 -7.39 -5.74 1.76
N GLY A 311 -7.60 -6.01 0.48
CA GLY A 311 -7.01 -5.20 -0.59
C GLY A 311 -7.54 -5.47 -1.98
N TYR A 312 -7.21 -4.58 -2.91
CA TYR A 312 -7.60 -4.62 -4.32
C TYR A 312 -6.46 -4.11 -5.21
N ASP A 313 -6.34 -4.65 -6.43
CA ASP A 313 -5.66 -4.00 -7.56
C ASP A 313 -6.16 -4.62 -8.90
N PRO A 314 -6.46 -3.80 -9.92
CA PRO A 314 -6.76 -4.24 -11.28
C PRO A 314 -5.48 -4.39 -12.12
N VAL A 315 -5.54 -5.03 -13.30
CA VAL A 315 -4.43 -4.92 -14.27
C VAL A 315 -4.45 -3.53 -14.93
N SER A 316 -3.27 -2.94 -15.11
CA SER A 316 -3.09 -1.64 -15.79
C SER A 316 -1.82 -1.60 -16.66
N GLU A 317 -1.86 -0.76 -17.70
CA GLU A 317 -0.69 -0.44 -18.54
C GLU A 317 0.51 0.02 -17.68
N PHE A 318 0.25 0.88 -16.70
CA PHE A 318 1.22 1.42 -15.75
C PHE A 318 1.96 0.33 -14.97
N SER A 319 1.21 -0.59 -14.32
CA SER A 319 1.82 -1.72 -13.63
C SER A 319 2.64 -2.59 -14.57
N HIS A 320 2.14 -2.82 -15.79
CA HIS A 320 2.77 -3.72 -16.74
C HIS A 320 4.11 -3.16 -17.23
N ALA A 321 4.09 -1.96 -17.81
CA ALA A 321 5.28 -1.26 -18.30
C ALA A 321 6.28 -0.96 -17.16
N GLY A 322 5.78 -0.68 -15.96
CA GLY A 322 6.59 -0.53 -14.76
C GLY A 322 7.42 -1.77 -14.43
N PHE A 323 6.77 -2.94 -14.29
CA PHE A 323 7.48 -4.20 -14.03
C PHE A 323 8.34 -4.67 -15.21
N ASP A 324 7.96 -4.34 -16.46
CA ASP A 324 8.76 -4.62 -17.65
C ASP A 324 10.07 -3.80 -17.66
N SER A 325 9.99 -2.51 -17.33
CA SER A 325 11.17 -1.62 -17.23
C SER A 325 12.18 -2.07 -16.18
N LEU A 326 11.70 -2.70 -15.10
CA LEU A 326 12.52 -3.34 -14.07
C LEU A 326 13.01 -4.74 -14.47
N ARG A 327 12.59 -5.27 -15.63
CA ARG A 327 12.85 -6.62 -16.14
C ARG A 327 12.37 -7.73 -15.21
N LEU A 328 11.19 -7.54 -14.62
CA LEU A 328 10.59 -8.47 -13.67
C LEU A 328 9.48 -9.34 -14.29
N LEU A 329 9.13 -9.16 -15.57
CA LEU A 329 8.08 -9.93 -16.22
C LEU A 329 8.60 -11.24 -16.86
N ALA A 330 7.97 -12.36 -16.51
CA ALA A 330 8.20 -13.67 -17.11
C ALA A 330 7.80 -13.69 -18.60
N SER A 331 8.50 -14.47 -19.43
CA SER A 331 8.22 -14.59 -20.86
C SER A 331 6.83 -15.18 -21.16
N ASP A 332 6.31 -16.02 -20.25
CA ASP A 332 5.03 -16.71 -20.36
C ASP A 332 4.23 -16.61 -19.04
N ALA A 333 4.62 -17.40 -18.04
CA ALA A 333 3.94 -17.50 -16.75
C ALA A 333 4.95 -17.58 -15.59
N PRO A 334 4.63 -17.04 -14.39
CA PRO A 334 5.47 -17.23 -13.21
C PRO A 334 5.66 -18.71 -12.88
N ARG A 335 6.91 -19.09 -12.59
CA ARG A 335 7.34 -20.44 -12.21
C ARG A 335 8.12 -20.39 -10.87
N PRO A 336 7.46 -20.08 -9.74
CA PRO A 336 8.18 -19.79 -8.50
C PRO A 336 9.01 -20.98 -8.02
N PHE A 337 10.23 -20.69 -7.59
CA PHE A 337 11.27 -21.65 -7.19
C PHE A 337 11.73 -22.67 -8.26
N ALA A 338 11.25 -22.58 -9.51
CA ALA A 338 11.71 -23.47 -10.59
C ALA A 338 13.13 -23.12 -11.07
N GLN A 339 13.83 -24.09 -11.68
CA GLN A 339 15.18 -23.89 -12.24
C GLN A 339 15.20 -22.90 -13.42
N ASP A 340 14.12 -22.83 -14.19
CA ASP A 340 14.00 -22.00 -15.40
C ASP A 340 13.16 -20.72 -15.18
N ARG A 341 12.88 -20.35 -13.93
CA ARG A 341 12.10 -19.15 -13.57
C ARG A 341 12.70 -17.88 -14.19
N ASP A 342 11.84 -16.99 -14.65
CA ASP A 342 12.23 -15.80 -15.43
C ASP A 342 11.44 -14.53 -15.07
N GLY A 343 10.62 -14.57 -14.02
CA GLY A 343 9.90 -13.41 -13.50
C GLY A 343 8.48 -13.69 -13.02
N MET A 344 7.73 -12.60 -12.86
CA MET A 344 6.32 -12.58 -12.46
C MET A 344 5.38 -12.27 -13.64
N ARG A 345 4.07 -12.40 -13.42
CA ARG A 345 3.05 -11.75 -14.26
C ARG A 345 2.12 -10.93 -13.38
N THR A 346 1.65 -9.79 -13.87
CA THR A 346 0.60 -9.00 -13.22
C THR A 346 -0.73 -9.75 -13.29
N GLY A 347 -1.37 -9.96 -12.15
CA GLY A 347 -2.75 -10.44 -12.04
C GLY A 347 -3.67 -9.34 -11.47
N GLU A 348 -4.96 -9.61 -11.40
CA GLU A 348 -5.93 -8.74 -10.71
C GLU A 348 -6.80 -9.49 -9.71
N GLY A 349 -7.25 -8.75 -8.69
CA GLY A 349 -8.25 -9.23 -7.76
C GLY A 349 -8.61 -8.23 -6.67
N ALA A 350 -9.61 -8.60 -5.90
CA ALA A 350 -9.95 -7.98 -4.63
C ALA A 350 -10.34 -9.07 -3.63
N ALA A 351 -9.91 -8.92 -2.39
CA ALA A 351 -10.27 -9.81 -1.30
C ALA A 351 -10.53 -8.99 -0.04
N ILE A 352 -11.64 -9.31 0.65
CA ILE A 352 -12.09 -8.61 1.86
C ILE A 352 -12.47 -9.65 2.90
N LEU A 353 -11.84 -9.55 4.07
CA LEU A 353 -12.21 -10.29 5.27
C LEU A 353 -13.13 -9.42 6.14
N ALA A 354 -14.17 -10.01 6.72
CA ALA A 354 -14.87 -9.38 7.85
C ALA A 354 -14.20 -9.82 9.15
N LEU A 355 -13.70 -8.86 9.93
CA LEU A 355 -12.96 -9.07 11.16
C LEU A 355 -13.71 -8.49 12.37
N GLU A 356 -13.84 -9.30 13.41
CA GLU A 356 -14.54 -8.95 14.66
C GLU A 356 -13.78 -9.54 15.86
N ARG A 357 -13.95 -8.98 17.06
CA ARG A 357 -13.56 -9.69 18.30
C ARG A 357 -14.39 -10.97 18.40
N GLU A 358 -13.77 -12.09 18.76
CA GLU A 358 -14.48 -13.38 18.75
C GLU A 358 -15.70 -13.40 19.69
N ARG A 359 -15.67 -12.66 20.80
CA ARG A 359 -16.85 -12.50 21.68
C ARG A 359 -18.02 -11.83 20.97
N ASP A 360 -17.77 -10.82 20.14
CA ASP A 360 -18.80 -10.02 19.45
C ASP A 360 -19.42 -10.84 18.31
N ALA A 361 -18.56 -11.52 17.54
CA ALA A 361 -18.96 -12.50 16.51
C ALA A 361 -19.86 -13.60 17.11
N ARG A 362 -19.44 -14.21 18.23
CA ARG A 362 -20.24 -15.24 18.95
C ARG A 362 -21.55 -14.67 19.47
N THR A 363 -21.55 -13.45 20.03
CA THR A 363 -22.74 -12.79 20.59
C THR A 363 -23.81 -12.55 19.53
N ARG A 364 -23.43 -12.16 18.30
CA ARG A 364 -24.37 -12.02 17.18
C ARG A 364 -24.67 -13.33 16.43
N GLY A 365 -24.10 -14.46 16.89
CA GLY A 365 -24.30 -15.79 16.29
C GLY A 365 -23.59 -16.02 14.95
N ALA A 366 -22.52 -15.29 14.67
CA ALA A 366 -21.76 -15.37 13.42
C ALA A 366 -20.99 -16.69 13.28
N THR A 367 -20.82 -17.14 12.02
CA THR A 367 -19.89 -18.20 11.65
C THR A 367 -18.45 -17.71 11.79
N VAL A 368 -17.58 -18.49 12.43
CA VAL A 368 -16.13 -18.24 12.45
C VAL A 368 -15.47 -19.15 11.42
N LEU A 369 -14.87 -18.55 10.40
CA LEU A 369 -14.15 -19.24 9.32
C LEU A 369 -12.70 -19.53 9.70
N ALA A 370 -12.07 -18.60 10.42
CA ALA A 370 -10.71 -18.71 10.94
C ALA A 370 -10.50 -17.69 12.07
N ARG A 371 -9.34 -17.71 12.72
CA ARG A 371 -8.88 -16.68 13.67
C ARG A 371 -7.56 -16.08 13.21
N VAL A 372 -7.37 -14.78 13.41
CA VAL A 372 -6.07 -14.13 13.21
C VAL A 372 -5.22 -14.34 14.47
N ALA A 373 -4.42 -15.41 14.45
CA ALA A 373 -3.56 -15.78 15.56
C ALA A 373 -2.35 -14.85 15.69
N ALA A 374 -1.77 -14.41 14.56
CA ALA A 374 -0.77 -13.36 14.54
C ALA A 374 -0.80 -12.54 13.25
N VAL A 375 -0.47 -11.26 13.37
CA VAL A 375 0.11 -10.46 12.28
C VAL A 375 1.44 -9.92 12.78
N ALA A 376 2.45 -9.99 11.94
CA ALA A 376 3.77 -9.44 12.18
C ALA A 376 4.27 -8.75 10.91
N GLU A 377 4.99 -7.65 11.08
CA GLU A 377 5.35 -6.74 10.00
C GLU A 377 6.74 -6.16 10.29
N SER A 378 7.57 -6.00 9.26
CA SER A 378 8.92 -5.44 9.41
C SER A 378 9.31 -4.62 8.17
N SER A 379 10.47 -3.97 8.25
CA SER A 379 11.13 -3.42 7.07
C SER A 379 12.60 -3.84 6.96
N ASP A 380 13.03 -4.11 5.73
CA ASP A 380 14.42 -4.44 5.41
C ASP A 380 15.37 -3.24 5.59
N ALA A 381 14.86 -2.02 5.40
CA ALA A 381 15.62 -0.77 5.29
C ALA A 381 16.81 -0.86 4.29
N PHE A 382 16.63 -1.61 3.20
CA PHE A 382 17.70 -2.01 2.28
C PHE A 382 17.67 -1.32 0.91
N HIS A 383 16.62 -1.55 0.12
CA HIS A 383 16.50 -1.02 -1.24
C HIS A 383 15.03 -0.79 -1.63
N LEU A 384 14.77 0.04 -2.63
CA LEU A 384 13.41 0.43 -3.02
C LEU A 384 12.68 -0.65 -3.83
N THR A 385 13.39 -1.39 -4.68
CA THR A 385 12.81 -2.41 -5.59
C THR A 385 13.46 -3.79 -5.49
N GLN A 386 14.27 -4.01 -4.45
CA GLN A 386 14.92 -5.31 -4.19
C GLN A 386 14.77 -5.64 -2.70
N PRO A 387 14.49 -6.90 -2.33
CA PRO A 387 14.48 -7.33 -0.95
C PRO A 387 15.91 -7.38 -0.39
N HIS A 388 16.06 -7.44 0.93
CA HIS A 388 17.35 -7.75 1.55
C HIS A 388 17.80 -9.14 1.04
N PRO A 389 18.99 -9.29 0.42
CA PRO A 389 19.38 -10.51 -0.28
C PRO A 389 19.44 -11.73 0.66
N ASP A 390 19.67 -11.49 1.95
CA ASP A 390 19.75 -12.50 2.99
C ASP A 390 18.42 -12.80 3.70
N GLY A 391 17.33 -12.09 3.37
CA GLY A 391 15.99 -12.34 3.93
C GLY A 391 15.74 -11.84 5.36
N ASP A 392 16.62 -10.97 5.89
CA ASP A 392 16.60 -10.47 7.29
C ASP A 392 15.22 -9.98 7.77
N GLY A 393 14.58 -9.05 7.06
CA GLY A 393 13.30 -8.49 7.50
C GLY A 393 12.15 -9.49 7.38
N ALA A 394 12.11 -10.26 6.29
CA ALA A 394 11.14 -11.35 6.11
C ALA A 394 11.26 -12.40 7.23
N ALA A 395 12.49 -12.81 7.59
CA ALA A 395 12.75 -13.73 8.69
C ALA A 395 12.26 -13.19 10.03
N ALA A 396 12.47 -11.89 10.29
CA ALA A 396 11.98 -11.24 11.52
C ALA A 396 10.44 -11.23 11.60
N ALA A 397 9.75 -10.92 10.50
CA ALA A 397 8.28 -10.97 10.45
C ALA A 397 7.75 -12.39 10.65
N ILE A 398 8.36 -13.41 10.02
CA ILE A 398 7.97 -14.81 10.21
C ILE A 398 8.19 -15.24 11.67
N ALA A 399 9.36 -14.94 12.26
CA ALA A 399 9.68 -15.30 13.63
C ALA A 399 8.75 -14.63 14.67
N GLU A 400 8.38 -13.37 14.45
CA GLU A 400 7.41 -12.66 15.29
C GLU A 400 5.99 -13.24 15.15
N ALA A 401 5.59 -13.66 13.94
CA ALA A 401 4.31 -14.35 13.73
C ALA A 401 4.26 -15.70 14.44
N ILE A 402 5.31 -16.53 14.32
CA ILE A 402 5.42 -17.84 15.00
C ILE A 402 5.44 -17.66 16.53
N SER A 403 6.22 -16.68 17.04
CA SER A 403 6.32 -16.38 18.47
C SER A 403 4.97 -16.02 19.13
N ARG A 404 4.02 -15.50 18.34
CA ARG A 404 2.66 -15.15 18.81
C ARG A 404 1.62 -16.24 18.51
N GLY A 405 1.60 -16.79 17.30
CA GLY A 405 0.56 -17.72 16.83
C GLY A 405 0.88 -19.22 17.02
N GLY A 406 2.14 -19.57 17.20
CA GLY A 406 2.68 -20.93 17.09
C GLY A 406 3.04 -21.31 15.65
N ASP A 407 3.47 -22.56 15.45
CA ASP A 407 3.97 -23.04 14.16
C ASP A 407 2.86 -23.33 13.13
N PRO A 408 3.08 -23.07 11.82
CA PRO A 408 2.13 -23.38 10.75
C PRO A 408 2.28 -24.80 10.20
N ASP A 409 1.19 -25.35 9.66
CA ASP A 409 1.18 -26.64 8.93
C ASP A 409 1.36 -26.44 7.40
N LEU A 410 1.21 -25.21 6.92
CA LEU A 410 1.36 -24.80 5.52
C LEU A 410 1.89 -23.36 5.44
N ILE A 411 2.82 -23.14 4.52
CA ILE A 411 3.29 -21.81 4.13
C ILE A 411 2.68 -21.46 2.76
N VAL A 412 2.01 -20.32 2.69
CA VAL A 412 1.58 -19.68 1.45
C VAL A 412 2.55 -18.54 1.14
N ALA A 413 3.30 -18.72 0.07
CA ALA A 413 4.51 -17.98 -0.21
C ALA A 413 4.26 -16.69 -1.01
N HIS A 414 5.13 -15.69 -0.80
CA HIS A 414 5.12 -14.47 -1.60
C HIS A 414 5.53 -14.79 -3.03
N ALA A 415 6.67 -15.47 -3.23
CA ALA A 415 7.03 -16.31 -4.36
C ALA A 415 6.56 -15.80 -5.73
N THR A 416 7.22 -14.74 -6.21
CA THR A 416 6.86 -14.07 -7.45
C THR A 416 7.43 -14.73 -8.71
N GLY A 417 8.40 -15.65 -8.58
CA GLY A 417 9.13 -16.23 -9.72
C GLY A 417 10.32 -15.39 -10.17
N THR A 418 10.75 -14.43 -9.35
CA THR A 418 11.91 -13.55 -9.62
C THR A 418 13.07 -13.97 -8.72
N ASP A 419 14.28 -14.08 -9.28
CA ASP A 419 15.47 -14.61 -8.57
C ASP A 419 15.71 -13.97 -7.21
N ALA A 420 15.62 -12.64 -7.13
CA ALA A 420 15.90 -11.90 -5.90
C ALA A 420 14.85 -12.15 -4.79
N ASN A 421 13.57 -12.28 -5.15
CA ASN A 421 12.51 -12.52 -4.17
C ASN A 421 12.53 -13.97 -3.71
N ASP A 422 12.47 -14.92 -4.64
CA ASP A 422 12.40 -16.34 -4.35
C ASP A 422 13.62 -16.80 -3.51
N LEU A 423 14.82 -16.24 -3.76
CA LEU A 423 16.03 -16.51 -2.96
C LEU A 423 16.02 -15.82 -1.58
N SER A 424 15.63 -14.54 -1.50
CA SER A 424 15.51 -13.82 -0.21
C SER A 424 14.49 -14.50 0.71
N GLU A 425 13.36 -14.91 0.15
CA GLU A 425 12.28 -15.59 0.84
C GLU A 425 12.66 -17.00 1.31
N TYR A 426 13.32 -17.79 0.46
CA TYR A 426 13.84 -19.10 0.88
C TYR A 426 14.81 -18.99 2.07
N ARG A 427 15.73 -18.02 2.03
CA ARG A 427 16.67 -17.74 3.13
C ARG A 427 15.94 -17.29 4.40
N ALA A 428 14.84 -16.55 4.26
CA ALA A 428 13.99 -16.18 5.38
C ALA A 428 13.31 -17.41 6.02
N TYR A 429 12.88 -18.39 5.21
CA TYR A 429 12.34 -19.66 5.70
C TYR A 429 13.40 -20.52 6.39
N GLU A 430 14.60 -20.69 5.82
CA GLU A 430 15.70 -21.42 6.49
C GLU A 430 16.00 -20.84 7.88
N ARG A 431 16.01 -19.52 8.02
CA ARG A 431 16.28 -18.82 9.28
C ARG A 431 15.16 -18.92 10.31
N ALA A 432 13.91 -19.06 9.87
CA ALA A 432 12.75 -19.11 10.74
C ALA A 432 12.34 -20.53 11.15
N PHE A 433 12.67 -21.54 10.34
CA PHE A 433 12.25 -22.93 10.54
C PHE A 433 13.42 -23.91 10.75
N ASP A 434 14.64 -23.57 10.35
CA ASP A 434 15.81 -24.46 10.41
C ASP A 434 15.52 -25.78 9.64
N ASP A 435 16.08 -26.92 10.08
CA ASP A 435 15.79 -28.28 9.57
C ASP A 435 14.29 -28.56 9.30
N ARG A 436 13.37 -27.94 10.08
CA ARG A 436 11.93 -28.16 9.96
C ARG A 436 11.34 -27.70 8.63
N LEU A 437 11.99 -26.80 7.89
CA LEU A 437 11.49 -26.31 6.59
C LEU A 437 11.15 -27.46 5.63
N SER A 438 11.96 -28.51 5.66
CA SER A 438 11.77 -29.73 4.86
C SER A 438 10.48 -30.52 5.18
N SER A 439 9.83 -30.24 6.30
CA SER A 439 8.60 -30.89 6.77
C SER A 439 7.33 -30.04 6.63
N ILE A 440 7.45 -28.75 6.27
CA ILE A 440 6.31 -27.83 6.18
C ILE A 440 6.01 -27.56 4.69
N PRO A 441 4.88 -28.07 4.15
CA PRO A 441 4.44 -27.79 2.79
C PRO A 441 4.45 -26.29 2.45
N VAL A 442 4.92 -25.95 1.24
CA VAL A 442 4.93 -24.58 0.71
C VAL A 442 4.17 -24.50 -0.60
N THR A 443 3.30 -23.51 -0.78
CA THR A 443 2.60 -23.26 -2.06
C THR A 443 2.62 -21.78 -2.47
N ALA A 444 2.67 -21.52 -3.78
CA ALA A 444 2.75 -20.16 -4.36
C ALA A 444 1.57 -19.91 -5.32
N PRO A 445 0.42 -19.37 -4.84
CA PRO A 445 -0.80 -19.20 -5.63
C PRO A 445 -0.65 -18.29 -6.86
N LYS A 446 0.34 -17.39 -6.84
CA LYS A 446 0.67 -16.47 -7.94
C LYS A 446 1.12 -17.20 -9.21
N SER A 447 1.52 -18.48 -9.11
CA SER A 447 1.72 -19.35 -10.28
C SER A 447 0.44 -19.59 -11.10
N ALA A 448 -0.74 -19.59 -10.46
CA ALA A 448 -2.04 -19.74 -11.10
C ALA A 448 -2.73 -18.40 -11.39
N LEU A 449 -2.60 -17.42 -10.47
CA LEU A 449 -3.34 -16.16 -10.49
C LEU A 449 -2.58 -14.96 -11.09
N GLY A 450 -1.27 -15.10 -11.30
CA GLY A 450 -0.37 -13.95 -11.36
C GLY A 450 -0.26 -13.25 -10.01
N HIS A 451 0.54 -12.19 -9.95
CA HIS A 451 0.67 -11.36 -8.77
C HIS A 451 -0.39 -10.25 -8.78
N THR A 452 -1.40 -10.40 -7.92
CA THR A 452 -2.50 -9.43 -7.70
C THR A 452 -2.10 -8.22 -6.85
N LEU A 453 -0.82 -7.84 -6.90
CA LEU A 453 -0.22 -6.64 -6.30
C LEU A 453 -0.64 -6.42 -4.82
N GLY A 454 -1.29 -5.30 -4.50
CA GLY A 454 -1.71 -4.94 -3.14
C GLY A 454 -2.83 -5.80 -2.58
N ALA A 455 -3.59 -6.48 -3.43
CA ALA A 455 -4.56 -7.49 -3.02
C ALA A 455 -3.90 -8.82 -2.60
N ALA A 456 -2.67 -9.10 -3.03
CA ALA A 456 -2.06 -10.43 -2.96
C ALA A 456 -2.12 -11.06 -1.56
N GLY A 457 -1.66 -10.36 -0.53
CA GLY A 457 -1.70 -10.87 0.83
C GLY A 457 -3.12 -11.17 1.36
N ALA A 458 -4.16 -10.46 0.89
CA ALA A 458 -5.55 -10.73 1.25
C ALA A 458 -6.17 -11.87 0.39
N VAL A 459 -5.79 -11.96 -0.88
CA VAL A 459 -6.14 -13.07 -1.79
C VAL A 459 -5.60 -14.39 -1.24
N ASP A 460 -4.30 -14.41 -0.90
CA ASP A 460 -3.61 -15.57 -0.34
C ASP A 460 -4.19 -15.95 1.04
N ALA A 461 -4.73 -14.99 1.81
CA ALA A 461 -5.44 -15.26 3.07
C ALA A 461 -6.82 -15.92 2.86
N ALA A 462 -7.60 -15.46 1.88
CA ALA A 462 -8.87 -16.09 1.53
C ALA A 462 -8.66 -17.52 0.97
N LEU A 463 -7.54 -17.76 0.26
CA LEU A 463 -7.14 -19.09 -0.18
C LEU A 463 -6.68 -19.99 0.97
N CYS A 464 -5.97 -19.47 1.98
CA CYS A 464 -5.66 -20.23 3.19
C CYS A 464 -6.92 -20.81 3.84
N ILE A 465 -7.97 -20.00 3.95
CA ILE A 465 -9.27 -20.42 4.49
C ILE A 465 -9.91 -21.49 3.60
N ALA A 466 -9.95 -21.29 2.27
CA ALA A 466 -10.50 -22.29 1.35
C ALA A 466 -9.74 -23.63 1.36
N MET A 467 -8.41 -23.60 1.52
CA MET A 467 -7.59 -24.82 1.61
C MET A 467 -7.83 -25.57 2.93
N ALA A 468 -8.06 -24.86 4.03
CA ALA A 468 -8.44 -25.44 5.30
C ALA A 468 -9.87 -26.00 5.28
N GLU A 469 -10.84 -25.24 4.73
CA GLU A 469 -12.23 -25.67 4.51
C GLU A 469 -12.30 -26.95 3.68
N SER A 470 -11.56 -27.03 2.57
CA SER A 470 -11.61 -28.17 1.64
C SER A 470 -10.68 -29.34 2.00
N GLY A 471 -9.78 -29.16 2.96
CA GLY A 471 -8.72 -30.14 3.28
C GLY A 471 -7.75 -30.41 2.12
N ARG A 472 -7.62 -29.50 1.15
CA ARG A 472 -6.81 -29.65 -0.07
C ARG A 472 -5.93 -28.42 -0.33
N ILE A 473 -4.62 -28.64 -0.41
CA ILE A 473 -3.62 -27.63 -0.75
C ILE A 473 -3.50 -27.53 -2.27
N MET A 474 -3.52 -26.30 -2.81
CA MET A 474 -3.33 -26.04 -4.25
C MET A 474 -1.87 -26.23 -4.70
N PRO A 475 -1.64 -26.68 -5.95
CA PRO A 475 -0.29 -26.82 -6.50
C PRO A 475 0.34 -25.48 -6.90
N THR A 476 1.64 -25.35 -6.66
CA THR A 476 2.51 -24.40 -7.36
C THR A 476 2.78 -24.93 -8.76
N MET A 477 2.38 -24.18 -9.77
CA MET A 477 2.35 -24.66 -11.15
C MET A 477 3.65 -24.31 -11.90
N THR A 478 4.65 -25.20 -11.89
CA THR A 478 5.97 -24.93 -12.50
C THR A 478 6.02 -25.09 -14.03
N ARG A 479 5.21 -25.97 -14.64
CA ARG A 479 5.25 -26.41 -16.07
C ARG A 479 6.35 -27.45 -16.37
N ASP A 480 6.21 -28.64 -15.81
CA ASP A 480 7.02 -29.84 -16.10
C ASP A 480 8.54 -29.72 -15.87
N CYS A 481 9.02 -28.55 -15.42
CA CYS A 481 10.38 -28.32 -14.96
C CYS A 481 10.52 -28.63 -13.46
N ASP A 482 11.73 -29.06 -13.10
CA ASP A 482 12.10 -29.38 -11.72
C ASP A 482 12.26 -28.13 -10.85
N LEU A 483 12.08 -28.33 -9.54
CA LEU A 483 12.47 -27.37 -8.52
C LEU A 483 13.99 -27.11 -8.60
N ASP A 484 14.40 -25.85 -8.45
CA ASP A 484 15.81 -25.50 -8.29
C ASP A 484 16.35 -26.00 -6.94
N ARG A 485 16.76 -27.27 -6.90
CA ARG A 485 17.32 -27.93 -5.70
C ARG A 485 18.72 -27.42 -5.32
N ASP A 486 19.41 -26.73 -6.23
CA ASP A 486 20.70 -26.10 -5.95
C ASP A 486 20.51 -24.79 -5.16
N SER A 487 19.48 -24.00 -5.49
CA SER A 487 19.10 -22.80 -4.74
C SER A 487 18.22 -23.08 -3.51
N PHE A 488 17.34 -24.10 -3.58
CA PHE A 488 16.26 -24.35 -2.61
C PHE A 488 16.25 -25.80 -2.07
N PRO A 489 17.37 -26.35 -1.58
CA PRO A 489 17.49 -27.77 -1.25
C PRO A 489 16.42 -28.25 -0.26
N HIS A 490 16.15 -27.49 0.80
CA HIS A 490 15.22 -27.87 1.88
C HIS A 490 13.76 -27.51 1.61
N LEU A 491 13.41 -26.94 0.46
CA LEU A 491 12.05 -26.47 0.20
C LEU A 491 11.08 -27.64 -0.12
N ALA A 492 10.01 -27.75 0.67
CA ALA A 492 8.92 -28.71 0.49
C ALA A 492 7.80 -28.14 -0.41
N LEU A 493 8.16 -27.74 -1.64
CA LEU A 493 7.21 -27.13 -2.58
C LEU A 493 6.12 -28.12 -3.04
N VAL A 494 4.86 -27.77 -2.81
CA VAL A 494 3.69 -28.51 -3.28
C VAL A 494 3.50 -28.25 -4.77
N THR A 495 3.87 -29.20 -5.62
CA THR A 495 3.72 -29.12 -7.10
C THR A 495 2.53 -29.90 -7.65
N LYS A 496 1.82 -30.65 -6.80
CA LYS A 496 0.60 -31.41 -7.12
C LYS A 496 -0.43 -31.24 -5.99
N PRO A 497 -1.75 -31.28 -6.27
CA PRO A 497 -2.77 -31.19 -5.22
C PRO A 497 -2.53 -32.19 -4.08
N MET A 498 -2.53 -31.71 -2.85
CA MET A 498 -2.23 -32.51 -1.65
C MET A 498 -3.38 -32.43 -0.66
N SER A 499 -3.81 -33.58 -0.11
CA SER A 499 -4.80 -33.60 0.98
C SER A 499 -4.11 -33.36 2.32
N CYS A 500 -4.61 -32.44 3.13
CA CYS A 500 -4.03 -32.08 4.43
C CYS A 500 -5.10 -31.51 5.38
N THR A 501 -5.01 -31.82 6.68
CA THR A 501 -5.82 -31.16 7.72
C THR A 501 -5.04 -29.99 8.28
N LEU A 502 -5.37 -28.77 7.83
CA LEU A 502 -4.67 -27.55 8.24
C LEU A 502 -5.25 -27.02 9.56
N SER A 503 -4.46 -27.01 10.62
CA SER A 503 -4.77 -26.27 11.85
C SER A 503 -4.34 -24.80 11.73
N ARG A 504 -3.21 -24.53 11.09
CA ARG A 504 -2.62 -23.19 10.92
C ARG A 504 -1.98 -23.01 9.56
N THR A 505 -2.10 -21.81 9.02
CA THR A 505 -1.45 -21.39 7.76
C THR A 505 -0.70 -20.09 7.96
N LEU A 506 0.56 -20.04 7.56
CA LEU A 506 1.34 -18.82 7.46
C LEU A 506 1.28 -18.29 6.02
N ASN A 507 0.93 -17.02 5.85
CA ASN A 507 0.89 -16.32 4.57
C ASN A 507 1.88 -15.16 4.61
N LEU A 508 2.78 -15.10 3.63
CA LEU A 508 3.84 -14.09 3.52
C LEU A 508 3.63 -13.19 2.30
N ALA A 509 3.81 -11.88 2.48
CA ALA A 509 3.84 -10.91 1.39
C ALA A 509 5.00 -9.92 1.57
N LEU A 510 5.77 -9.71 0.50
CA LEU A 510 6.99 -8.89 0.48
C LEU A 510 6.84 -7.75 -0.53
N GLY A 511 6.72 -6.52 -0.04
CA GLY A 511 6.51 -5.32 -0.85
C GLY A 511 7.79 -4.56 -1.21
N PHE A 512 7.75 -3.83 -2.34
CA PHE A 512 8.72 -2.78 -2.64
C PHE A 512 8.85 -1.78 -1.48
N GLY A 513 10.03 -1.17 -1.34
CA GLY A 513 10.46 -0.50 -0.12
C GLY A 513 10.94 -1.44 0.98
N GLY A 514 11.01 -2.75 0.70
CA GLY A 514 11.31 -3.78 1.69
C GLY A 514 10.28 -3.80 2.82
N SER A 515 9.00 -3.80 2.48
CA SER A 515 7.88 -3.86 3.43
C SER A 515 7.40 -5.31 3.56
N ASN A 516 7.72 -5.98 4.67
CA ASN A 516 7.43 -7.40 4.85
C ASN A 516 6.25 -7.59 5.79
N ALA A 517 5.31 -8.48 5.45
CA ALA A 517 4.17 -8.80 6.31
C ALA A 517 3.87 -10.31 6.33
N ALA A 518 3.67 -10.84 7.53
CA ALA A 518 3.40 -12.24 7.82
C ALA A 518 2.08 -12.37 8.59
N LEU A 519 1.12 -13.10 8.02
CA LEU A 519 -0.19 -13.38 8.59
C LEU A 519 -0.27 -14.86 8.98
N LEU A 520 -0.58 -15.15 10.25
CA LEU A 520 -0.83 -16.52 10.70
C LEU A 520 -2.30 -16.68 11.09
N LEU A 521 -3.00 -17.54 10.35
CA LEU A 521 -4.40 -17.91 10.61
C LEU A 521 -4.46 -19.25 11.35
N ASP A 522 -5.44 -19.37 12.24
CA ASP A 522 -5.78 -20.59 12.99
C ASP A 522 -7.21 -21.02 12.64
N HIS A 523 -7.33 -22.22 12.07
CA HIS A 523 -8.56 -22.80 11.52
C HIS A 523 -9.23 -23.79 12.48
N ARG A 524 -8.62 -24.07 13.65
CA ARG A 524 -9.12 -25.07 14.60
C ARG A 524 -10.45 -24.63 15.20
N GLY A 525 -11.46 -25.50 15.13
CA GLY A 525 -12.81 -25.17 15.57
C GLY A 525 -13.45 -24.01 14.79
N ALA A 526 -13.03 -23.81 13.53
CA ALA A 526 -13.86 -23.15 12.53
C ALA A 526 -15.10 -24.02 12.21
N ALA A 527 -16.12 -23.42 11.62
CA ALA A 527 -17.32 -24.15 11.22
C ALA A 527 -17.07 -24.96 9.92
N PRO A 528 -17.64 -26.18 9.78
CA PRO A 528 -17.39 -27.03 8.63
C PRO A 528 -18.03 -26.45 7.33
N PRO A 529 -17.50 -26.80 6.14
CA PRO A 529 -17.99 -26.29 4.86
C PRO A 529 -19.49 -26.51 4.69
N GLY A 530 -20.19 -25.48 4.20
CA GLY A 530 -21.63 -25.56 3.98
C GLY A 530 -22.49 -25.46 5.25
N SER A 531 -21.92 -25.32 6.45
CA SER A 531 -22.71 -25.09 7.68
C SER A 531 -23.32 -23.68 7.78
N HIS A 532 -23.58 -23.04 6.63
CA HIS A 532 -24.36 -21.82 6.49
C HIS A 532 -25.85 -22.12 6.70
N ALA A 533 -26.19 -22.64 7.87
CA ALA A 533 -27.57 -22.71 8.31
C ALA A 533 -28.14 -21.29 8.28
N ALA A 534 -29.24 -21.09 7.57
CA ALA A 534 -29.98 -19.83 7.51
C ALA A 534 -30.68 -19.56 8.86
N ARG A 535 -29.88 -19.37 9.91
CA ARG A 535 -30.33 -18.99 11.24
C ARG A 535 -30.94 -17.62 11.12
N THR A 536 -32.26 -17.55 11.24
CA THR A 536 -32.99 -16.28 11.37
C THR A 536 -32.24 -15.41 12.39
N PRO A 537 -31.77 -14.22 12.02
CA PRO A 537 -30.97 -13.41 12.94
C PRO A 537 -31.81 -13.14 14.16
N ALA A 538 -31.34 -13.60 15.32
CA ALA A 538 -31.99 -13.33 16.58
C ALA A 538 -32.16 -11.81 16.72
N ARG A 539 -33.28 -11.37 17.31
CA ARG A 539 -33.50 -9.96 17.65
C ARG A 539 -32.58 -9.57 18.82
N SER A 540 -31.28 -9.53 18.54
CA SER A 540 -30.26 -9.01 19.44
C SER A 540 -30.58 -7.54 19.67
N SER A 541 -30.88 -7.20 20.92
CA SER A 541 -30.70 -5.83 21.38
C SER A 541 -29.24 -5.47 21.15
N VAL A 542 -28.98 -4.52 20.24
CA VAL A 542 -27.64 -3.94 20.09
C VAL A 542 -27.19 -3.46 21.47
N PRO A 543 -25.99 -3.83 21.96
CA PRO A 543 -25.47 -3.31 23.22
C PRO A 543 -25.55 -1.79 23.22
N ARG A 544 -25.96 -1.18 24.34
CA ARG A 544 -26.00 0.28 24.41
C ARG A 544 -24.60 0.83 24.23
N PHE A 545 -24.52 1.92 23.47
CA PHE A 545 -23.31 2.72 23.33
C PHE A 545 -22.88 3.24 24.71
N GLU A 546 -21.79 2.70 25.22
CA GLU A 546 -20.99 3.28 26.28
C GLU A 546 -19.72 3.83 25.63
N ILE A 547 -19.37 5.08 25.96
CA ILE A 547 -18.08 5.65 25.60
C ILE A 547 -17.04 4.86 26.42
N PRO A 548 -15.97 4.31 25.82
CA PRO A 548 -14.89 3.69 26.59
C PRO A 548 -14.39 4.70 27.63
N PRO A 549 -14.27 4.33 28.92
CA PRO A 549 -13.73 5.25 29.93
C PRO A 549 -12.32 5.70 29.53
N ASP A 550 -11.96 6.94 29.86
CA ASP A 550 -10.59 7.43 29.71
C ASP A 550 -9.62 6.40 30.31
N HIS A 551 -8.64 5.95 29.52
CA HIS A 551 -7.77 4.84 29.93
C HIS A 551 -6.94 5.22 31.18
N GLU A 552 -7.33 4.73 32.35
CA GLU A 552 -6.73 5.06 33.67
C GLU A 552 -5.28 4.59 33.86
N SER A 553 -4.65 4.05 32.82
CA SER A 553 -3.36 3.37 32.83
C SER A 553 -2.26 4.25 32.20
N PRO A 554 -1.22 4.63 32.95
CA PRO A 554 -0.07 5.36 32.41
C PRO A 554 0.71 4.62 31.30
N ALA A 555 0.40 3.34 31.07
CA ALA A 555 0.97 2.56 29.96
C ALA A 555 0.33 2.90 28.60
N ASP A 556 -0.88 3.49 28.61
CA ASP A 556 -1.65 3.83 27.42
C ASP A 556 -1.57 5.34 27.08
N GLU A 557 -0.88 6.13 27.92
CA GLU A 557 -0.54 7.53 27.65
C GLU A 557 0.46 7.63 26.48
N ILE A 558 0.06 8.38 25.44
CA ILE A 558 0.89 8.66 24.26
C ILE A 558 1.32 10.12 24.29
N LEU A 559 2.64 10.35 24.26
CA LEU A 559 3.26 11.66 24.31
C LEU A 559 3.87 12.01 22.95
N ILE A 560 3.71 13.26 22.53
CA ILE A 560 4.42 13.85 21.40
C ILE A 560 5.70 14.48 21.95
N THR A 561 6.85 13.94 21.55
CA THR A 561 8.16 14.33 22.13
C THR A 561 9.00 15.19 21.19
N GLY A 562 8.70 15.18 19.89
CA GLY A 562 9.24 16.12 18.91
C GLY A 562 8.28 16.37 17.76
N VAL A 563 8.39 17.54 17.15
CA VAL A 563 7.52 18.01 16.06
C VAL A 563 8.28 18.88 15.06
N SER A 564 7.96 18.77 13.77
CA SER A 564 8.52 19.60 12.71
C SER A 564 7.48 19.97 11.66
N ALA A 565 7.73 21.08 10.95
CA ALA A 565 6.91 21.51 9.81
C ALA A 565 7.78 22.17 8.72
N ILE A 566 7.43 21.88 7.47
CA ILE A 566 8.03 22.41 6.25
C ILE A 566 6.89 22.85 5.33
N VAL A 567 6.92 24.12 4.91
CA VAL A 567 5.92 24.77 4.04
C VAL A 567 6.66 25.68 3.04
N PRO A 568 6.00 26.21 2.00
CA PRO A 568 6.67 27.11 1.05
C PRO A 568 7.30 28.32 1.77
N GLY A 569 8.62 28.45 1.66
CA GLY A 569 9.40 29.53 2.28
C GLY A 569 9.75 29.38 3.76
N ALA A 570 9.32 28.33 4.47
CA ALA A 570 9.63 28.15 5.90
C ALA A 570 9.80 26.69 6.33
N CYS A 571 10.72 26.47 7.27
CA CYS A 571 11.13 25.16 7.77
C CYS A 571 11.51 25.31 9.26
N ALA A 572 10.83 24.60 10.17
CA ALA A 572 11.06 24.73 11.61
C ALA A 572 10.72 23.45 12.39
N ALA A 573 11.14 23.41 13.66
CA ALA A 573 10.83 22.34 14.61
C ALA A 573 10.53 22.90 16.01
N GLY A 574 9.85 22.10 16.83
CA GLY A 574 9.48 22.46 18.20
C GLY A 574 8.63 23.73 18.28
N GLU A 575 8.93 24.58 19.26
CA GLU A 575 8.17 25.81 19.55
C GLU A 575 8.26 26.85 18.41
N SER A 576 9.31 26.81 17.59
CA SER A 576 9.49 27.70 16.42
C SER A 576 8.43 27.51 15.31
N ILE A 577 7.60 26.46 15.38
CA ILE A 577 6.48 26.27 14.46
C ILE A 577 5.33 27.25 14.74
N ALA A 578 5.22 27.80 15.96
CA ALA A 578 4.09 28.61 16.43
C ALA A 578 3.67 29.73 15.46
N ASP A 579 4.65 30.41 14.87
CA ASP A 579 4.46 31.57 13.97
C ASP A 579 4.69 31.26 12.49
N MET A 580 4.88 29.98 12.13
CA MET A 580 4.94 29.59 10.71
C MET A 580 3.67 30.02 9.96
N PRO A 581 3.79 30.37 8.66
CA PRO A 581 2.63 30.67 7.83
C PRO A 581 1.73 29.43 7.68
N ALA A 582 0.48 29.65 7.27
CA ALA A 582 -0.39 28.56 6.84
C ALA A 582 0.19 27.85 5.60
N LEU A 583 -0.28 26.63 5.32
CA LEU A 583 0.07 25.87 4.13
C LEU A 583 -0.56 26.53 2.88
N VAL A 584 0.11 27.57 2.37
CA VAL A 584 -0.24 28.27 1.13
C VAL A 584 0.19 27.45 -0.08
N SER A 585 -0.48 27.64 -1.22
CA SER A 585 -0.05 27.02 -2.47
C SER A 585 1.29 27.57 -2.93
N GLY A 586 2.16 26.66 -3.35
CA GLY A 586 3.53 26.92 -3.73
C GLY A 586 4.35 25.64 -3.64
N ASP A 587 5.58 25.73 -4.13
CA ASP A 587 6.58 24.68 -4.03
C ASP A 587 7.54 25.00 -2.87
N VAL A 588 8.09 23.97 -2.22
CA VAL A 588 9.14 24.15 -1.20
C VAL A 588 10.47 24.30 -1.93
N ASP A 589 11.21 25.37 -1.62
CA ASP A 589 12.50 25.63 -2.24
C ASP A 589 13.53 24.54 -1.89
N ASP A 590 14.22 24.00 -2.91
CA ASP A 590 15.21 22.93 -2.76
C ASP A 590 16.35 23.30 -1.78
N SER A 591 16.64 24.59 -1.59
CA SER A 591 17.64 25.06 -0.61
C SER A 591 17.24 24.81 0.85
N LEU A 592 15.94 24.74 1.16
CA LEU A 592 15.43 24.36 2.48
C LEU A 592 15.58 22.85 2.74
N LEU A 593 15.60 22.03 1.68
CA LEU A 593 15.70 20.57 1.75
C LEU A 593 17.15 20.07 1.63
N ALA A 594 18.01 20.82 0.93
CA ALA A 594 19.42 20.50 0.69
C ALA A 594 20.26 20.19 1.95
N PRO A 595 20.10 20.86 3.12
CA PRO A 595 20.84 20.50 4.32
C PRO A 595 20.24 19.29 5.08
N LEU A 596 19.03 18.85 4.74
CA LEU A 596 18.27 17.82 5.47
C LEU A 596 18.21 16.47 4.73
N VAL A 597 18.44 16.46 3.42
CA VAL A 597 18.37 15.27 2.56
C VAL A 597 19.70 15.07 1.83
N ASP A 598 20.25 13.85 1.86
CA ASP A 598 21.48 13.51 1.13
C ASP A 598 21.40 13.95 -0.35
N ALA A 599 22.39 14.74 -0.78
CA ALA A 599 22.42 15.33 -2.11
C ALA A 599 22.53 14.30 -3.25
N ARG A 600 22.96 13.06 -2.98
CA ARG A 600 22.93 11.98 -3.99
C ARG A 600 21.53 11.38 -4.13
N ALA A 601 20.82 11.15 -3.04
CA ALA A 601 19.43 10.67 -3.02
C ALA A 601 18.45 11.74 -3.53
N ALA A 602 18.59 12.99 -3.11
CA ALA A 602 17.69 14.10 -3.44
C ALA A 602 17.52 14.39 -4.95
N ARG A 603 18.44 13.90 -5.80
CA ARG A 603 18.38 14.00 -7.27
C ARG A 603 17.67 12.82 -7.95
N ARG A 604 17.13 11.86 -7.20
CA ARG A 604 16.61 10.57 -7.70
C ARG A 604 15.38 10.05 -6.95
N ILE A 605 14.71 10.92 -6.18
CA ILE A 605 13.50 10.60 -5.42
C ILE A 605 12.45 11.68 -5.63
N ALA A 606 11.17 11.34 -5.44
CA ALA A 606 10.03 12.24 -5.60
C ALA A 606 10.07 13.43 -4.62
N CYS A 607 9.29 14.48 -4.88
CA CYS A 607 9.31 15.67 -4.04
C CYS A 607 8.77 15.34 -2.63
N VAL A 608 7.68 14.57 -2.56
CA VAL A 608 7.14 14.00 -1.31
C VAL A 608 8.19 13.16 -0.56
N SER A 609 9.03 12.38 -1.26
CA SER A 609 10.13 11.61 -0.67
C SER A 609 11.19 12.49 -0.02
N ARG A 610 11.51 13.65 -0.62
CA ARG A 610 12.43 14.65 -0.03
C ARG A 610 11.80 15.33 1.17
N LEU A 611 10.53 15.72 1.08
CA LEU A 611 9.77 16.38 2.14
C LEU A 611 9.60 15.49 3.38
N VAL A 612 9.24 14.21 3.20
CA VAL A 612 9.19 13.21 4.28
C VAL A 612 10.54 13.07 4.96
N ARG A 613 11.63 12.88 4.19
CA ARG A 613 12.98 12.74 4.75
C ARG A 613 13.40 13.98 5.54
N ALA A 614 13.11 15.18 5.04
CA ALA A 614 13.45 16.43 5.71
C ALA A 614 12.65 16.64 7.01
N ALA A 615 11.32 16.45 6.99
CA ALA A 615 10.48 16.62 8.17
C ALA A 615 10.77 15.55 9.24
N VAL A 616 10.96 14.29 8.85
CA VAL A 616 11.29 13.22 9.81
C VAL A 616 12.67 13.42 10.44
N ARG A 617 13.66 13.91 9.68
CA ARG A 617 14.97 14.34 10.24
C ARG A 617 14.77 15.37 11.35
N LEU A 618 14.08 16.47 11.05
CA LEU A 618 13.83 17.55 12.02
C LEU A 618 13.06 17.08 13.26
N ALA A 619 12.06 16.21 13.10
CA ALA A 619 11.27 15.71 14.22
C ALA A 619 12.07 14.72 15.10
N ILE A 620 12.93 13.89 14.51
CA ILE A 620 13.90 13.05 15.24
C ILE A 620 14.86 13.91 16.05
N ASP A 621 15.38 14.98 15.45
CA ASP A 621 16.36 15.87 16.09
C ASP A 621 15.71 16.70 17.22
N ASP A 622 14.49 17.23 17.03
CA ASP A 622 13.70 17.95 18.05
C ASP A 622 13.18 17.06 19.19
N ALA A 623 12.91 15.78 18.91
CA ALA A 623 12.69 14.76 19.94
C ALA A 623 13.99 14.35 20.65
N SER A 624 15.16 14.72 20.11
CA SER A 624 16.47 14.18 20.50
C SER A 624 16.46 12.65 20.57
N LEU A 625 15.88 11.99 19.56
CA LEU A 625 15.67 10.55 19.55
C LEU A 625 16.95 9.79 19.13
N PRO A 626 17.52 8.92 19.99
CA PRO A 626 18.78 8.23 19.69
C PRO A 626 18.72 7.31 18.46
N ALA A 627 19.81 7.30 17.68
CA ALA A 627 19.88 6.60 16.40
C ALA A 627 19.74 5.07 16.49
N ASP A 628 20.12 4.45 17.61
CA ASP A 628 19.94 3.02 17.87
C ASP A 628 18.45 2.64 18.05
N LEU A 629 17.65 3.54 18.61
CA LEU A 629 16.20 3.32 18.80
C LEU A 629 15.42 3.41 17.49
N LEU A 630 15.93 4.09 16.45
CA LEU A 630 15.27 4.21 15.14
C LEU A 630 14.96 2.84 14.52
N THR A 631 15.82 1.84 14.75
CA THR A 631 15.59 0.46 14.30
C THR A 631 14.30 -0.17 14.84
N ARG A 632 13.74 0.35 15.94
CA ARG A 632 12.54 -0.14 16.65
C ARG A 632 11.32 0.78 16.50
N VAL A 633 11.43 1.85 15.71
CA VAL A 633 10.34 2.78 15.41
C VAL A 633 9.37 2.16 14.39
N HIS A 634 8.10 2.57 14.41
CA HIS A 634 7.17 2.38 13.30
C HIS A 634 7.03 3.70 12.52
N ALA A 635 6.94 3.67 11.19
CA ALA A 635 6.74 4.86 10.36
C ALA A 635 5.36 4.84 9.67
N ILE A 636 4.61 5.94 9.78
CA ILE A 636 3.30 6.08 9.12
C ILE A 636 3.25 7.42 8.40
N CYS A 637 3.15 7.36 7.07
CA CYS A 637 3.26 8.50 6.16
C CYS A 637 1.92 8.81 5.49
N ALA A 638 1.23 9.85 5.92
CA ALA A 638 -0.03 10.32 5.35
C ALA A 638 0.18 11.21 4.12
N THR A 639 -0.61 10.98 3.07
CA THR A 639 -0.62 11.80 1.84
C THR A 639 -1.94 11.59 1.08
N GLN A 640 -2.45 12.62 0.41
CA GLN A 640 -3.62 12.49 -0.46
C GLN A 640 -3.24 11.95 -1.85
N HIS A 641 -2.05 12.26 -2.36
CA HIS A 641 -1.67 11.95 -3.75
C HIS A 641 -0.37 11.14 -3.90
N SER A 642 0.42 10.98 -2.84
CA SER A 642 1.76 10.38 -2.87
C SER A 642 2.65 11.06 -3.93
N ALA A 643 3.56 10.32 -4.57
CA ALA A 643 4.51 10.81 -5.57
C ALA A 643 3.87 11.11 -6.94
N ILE A 644 2.80 11.91 -6.94
CA ILE A 644 1.94 12.16 -8.11
C ILE A 644 2.67 12.75 -9.32
N GLY A 645 3.73 13.55 -9.13
CA GLY A 645 4.57 14.03 -10.23
C GLY A 645 5.31 12.89 -10.93
N TYR A 646 5.94 12.01 -10.15
CA TYR A 646 6.60 10.81 -10.68
C TYR A 646 5.58 9.84 -11.31
N SER A 647 4.39 9.69 -10.74
CA SER A 647 3.31 8.89 -11.33
C SER A 647 2.85 9.44 -12.68
N LEU A 648 2.73 10.77 -12.80
CA LEU A 648 2.36 11.45 -14.04
C LEU A 648 3.42 11.31 -15.12
N ASP A 649 4.70 11.48 -14.79
CA ASP A 649 5.80 11.35 -15.75
C ASP A 649 6.05 9.89 -16.16
N ALA A 650 5.96 8.93 -15.22
CA ALA A 650 5.98 7.50 -15.55
C ALA A 650 4.83 7.12 -16.52
N TYR A 651 3.61 7.63 -16.30
CA TYR A 651 2.49 7.33 -17.21
C TYR A 651 2.66 8.04 -18.57
N ARG A 652 3.29 9.23 -18.64
CA ARG A 652 3.60 9.89 -19.92
C ARG A 652 4.51 9.05 -20.79
N GLU A 653 5.63 8.53 -20.26
CA GLU A 653 6.54 7.67 -21.04
C GLU A 653 5.83 6.39 -21.53
N VAL A 654 4.90 5.84 -20.76
CA VAL A 654 4.06 4.68 -21.16
C VAL A 654 3.00 5.03 -22.23
N ILE A 655 2.47 6.26 -22.24
CA ILE A 655 1.53 6.73 -23.27
C ILE A 655 2.27 7.06 -24.59
N GLU A 656 3.49 7.59 -24.50
CA GLU A 656 4.29 7.96 -25.66
C GLU A 656 5.05 6.76 -26.28
N GLY A 657 5.54 5.83 -25.45
CA GLY A 657 6.30 4.64 -25.85
C GLY A 657 5.54 3.31 -25.86
N GLY A 658 4.27 3.29 -25.47
CA GLY A 658 3.50 2.05 -25.30
C GLY A 658 3.96 1.23 -24.08
N LEU A 659 3.65 -0.06 -24.03
CA LEU A 659 4.02 -0.91 -22.88
C LEU A 659 5.53 -1.04 -22.67
N GLY A 660 6.35 -0.86 -23.71
CA GLY A 660 7.81 -0.78 -23.62
C GLY A 660 8.36 0.59 -23.19
N GLY A 661 7.50 1.60 -23.01
CA GLY A 661 7.85 2.95 -22.58
C GLY A 661 8.00 3.13 -21.06
N GLY A 662 8.12 2.04 -20.29
CA GLY A 662 8.28 2.13 -18.84
C GLY A 662 9.65 2.67 -18.42
N ASN A 663 9.67 3.66 -17.51
CA ASN A 663 10.90 4.17 -16.91
C ASN A 663 11.13 3.54 -15.52
N PRO A 664 12.24 2.81 -15.30
CA PRO A 664 12.45 2.07 -14.05
C PRO A 664 12.71 2.95 -12.84
N LEU A 665 13.20 4.19 -13.03
CA LEU A 665 13.39 5.14 -11.94
C LEU A 665 12.06 5.82 -11.57
N LEU A 666 11.29 6.27 -12.57
CA LEU A 666 10.00 6.90 -12.31
C LEU A 666 8.98 5.91 -11.76
N PHE A 667 8.94 4.67 -12.27
CA PHE A 667 8.07 3.63 -11.74
C PHE A 667 8.38 3.31 -10.27
N ALA A 668 9.67 3.12 -9.92
CA ALA A 668 10.06 2.78 -8.56
C ALA A 668 9.65 3.82 -7.51
N GLU A 669 9.76 5.11 -7.83
CA GLU A 669 9.37 6.23 -6.95
C GLU A 669 7.91 6.66 -7.07
N SER A 670 7.14 6.13 -8.03
CA SER A 670 5.71 6.43 -8.18
C SER A 670 4.78 5.41 -7.50
N VAL A 671 5.32 4.35 -6.91
CA VAL A 671 4.52 3.38 -6.15
C VAL A 671 4.00 4.05 -4.86
N PRO A 672 2.71 3.98 -4.50
CA PRO A 672 2.13 4.84 -3.46
C PRO A 672 2.71 4.68 -2.05
N ASN A 673 3.41 3.57 -1.77
CA ASN A 673 4.09 3.33 -0.50
C ASN A 673 5.47 4.01 -0.35
N VAL A 674 5.93 4.70 -1.40
CA VAL A 674 7.23 5.41 -1.45
C VAL A 674 7.46 6.36 -0.26
N PRO A 675 6.50 7.16 0.23
CA PRO A 675 6.65 7.94 1.47
C PRO A 675 7.07 7.09 2.69
N GLY A 676 6.42 5.94 2.92
CA GLY A 676 6.82 4.99 3.97
C GLY A 676 8.21 4.38 3.71
N ALA A 677 8.42 3.85 2.51
CA ALA A 677 9.68 3.24 2.09
C ALA A 677 10.87 4.19 2.25
N GLN A 678 10.72 5.45 1.85
CA GLN A 678 11.78 6.46 1.88
C GLN A 678 12.06 6.99 3.29
N CYS A 679 11.13 6.83 4.23
CA CYS A 679 11.38 6.98 5.65
C CYS A 679 12.26 5.83 6.18
N SER A 680 11.86 4.57 5.91
CA SER A 680 12.66 3.38 6.28
C SER A 680 14.10 3.44 5.77
N LEU A 681 14.27 3.67 4.46
CA LEU A 681 15.56 3.75 3.76
C LEU A 681 16.45 4.93 4.19
N ALA A 682 15.90 5.96 4.81
CA ALA A 682 16.66 7.13 5.27
C ALA A 682 17.17 6.99 6.72
N PHE A 683 16.41 6.28 7.57
CA PHE A 683 16.61 6.27 9.02
C PHE A 683 16.91 4.87 9.59
N GLY A 684 16.95 3.82 8.76
CA GLY A 684 17.26 2.45 9.19
C GLY A 684 16.13 1.79 9.99
N ILE A 685 14.89 2.26 9.79
CA ILE A 685 13.72 1.81 10.56
C ILE A 685 13.35 0.40 10.11
N ARG A 686 13.41 -0.57 11.04
CA ARG A 686 13.08 -1.99 10.77
C ARG A 686 11.69 -2.40 11.25
N GLY A 687 10.97 -1.53 11.94
CA GLY A 687 9.52 -1.66 12.13
C GLY A 687 8.75 -1.36 10.83
N PRO A 688 7.42 -1.52 10.83
CA PRO A 688 6.58 -1.31 9.65
C PRO A 688 6.62 0.13 9.17
N ALA A 689 6.68 0.32 7.85
CA ALA A 689 6.70 1.62 7.19
C ALA A 689 5.52 1.72 6.21
N ILE A 690 4.46 2.42 6.61
CA ILE A 690 3.14 2.40 5.97
C ILE A 690 2.85 3.76 5.34
N SER A 691 2.43 3.82 4.08
CA SER A 691 1.75 5.02 3.56
C SER A 691 0.24 4.92 3.79
N VAL A 692 -0.36 5.96 4.34
CA VAL A 692 -1.83 6.17 4.38
C VAL A 692 -2.17 7.12 3.23
N ILE A 693 -3.02 6.68 2.31
CA ILE A 693 -3.12 7.29 0.97
C ILE A 693 -4.54 7.65 0.55
N GLY A 694 -4.67 8.75 -0.21
CA GLY A 694 -5.86 9.02 -1.00
C GLY A 694 -6.98 9.80 -0.32
N SER A 695 -6.73 10.36 0.88
CA SER A 695 -7.73 11.04 1.71
C SER A 695 -7.18 12.36 2.27
N ARG A 696 -8.05 13.37 2.44
CA ARG A 696 -7.72 14.65 3.08
C ARG A 696 -7.56 14.52 4.60
N SER A 697 -8.19 13.51 5.19
CA SER A 697 -8.04 13.12 6.60
C SER A 697 -6.91 12.12 6.86
N ALA A 698 -6.09 11.77 5.86
CA ALA A 698 -5.04 10.75 5.97
C ALA A 698 -4.09 10.96 7.17
N PHE A 699 -3.87 12.20 7.62
CA PHE A 699 -3.11 12.50 8.85
C PHE A 699 -3.79 11.96 10.12
N VAL A 700 -5.11 12.17 10.26
CA VAL A 700 -5.87 11.69 11.41
C VAL A 700 -6.04 10.17 11.34
N GLU A 701 -6.20 9.62 10.13
CA GLU A 701 -6.16 8.17 9.87
C GLU A 701 -4.80 7.56 10.28
N ALA A 702 -3.68 8.25 10.00
CA ALA A 702 -2.35 7.82 10.46
C ALA A 702 -2.20 7.89 11.98
N LEU A 703 -2.78 8.90 12.66
CA LEU A 703 -2.83 8.96 14.13
C LEU A 703 -3.69 7.85 14.74
N MET A 704 -4.83 7.50 14.13
CA MET A 704 -5.62 6.32 14.52
C MET A 704 -4.77 5.05 14.48
N ILE A 705 -4.07 4.81 13.36
CA ILE A 705 -3.24 3.60 13.19
C ILE A 705 -2.05 3.61 14.16
N ALA A 706 -1.43 4.77 14.40
CA ALA A 706 -0.37 4.91 15.40
C ALA A 706 -0.88 4.55 16.80
N ARG A 707 -1.93 5.21 17.28
CA ARG A 707 -2.55 4.98 18.59
C ARG A 707 -2.98 3.51 18.76
N ALA A 708 -3.70 2.97 17.78
CA ALA A 708 -4.16 1.58 17.82
C ALA A 708 -2.99 0.58 17.94
N ARG A 709 -1.84 0.83 17.27
CA ARG A 709 -0.65 -0.03 17.38
C ARG A 709 0.10 0.13 18.70
N MET A 710 0.18 1.34 19.23
CA MET A 710 0.80 1.62 20.53
C MET A 710 0.03 0.93 21.67
N ILE A 711 -1.31 0.95 21.62
CA ILE A 711 -2.19 0.25 22.57
C ILE A 711 -2.20 -1.27 22.31
N ALA A 712 -2.63 -1.72 21.12
CA ALA A 712 -2.91 -3.14 20.85
C ALA A 712 -1.67 -4.05 20.75
N ARG A 713 -0.49 -3.49 20.45
CA ARG A 713 0.79 -4.22 20.33
C ARG A 713 1.87 -3.74 21.31
N GLY A 714 1.61 -2.71 22.12
CA GLY A 714 2.58 -2.14 23.06
C GLY A 714 3.74 -1.37 22.41
N VAL A 715 3.59 -0.96 21.13
CA VAL A 715 4.66 -0.29 20.35
C VAL A 715 5.15 0.96 21.07
N GLU A 716 6.43 1.00 21.41
CA GLU A 716 7.00 2.11 22.19
C GLU A 716 6.99 3.44 21.43
N ARG A 717 7.24 3.42 20.11
CA ARG A 717 7.53 4.63 19.31
C ARG A 717 6.97 4.56 17.89
N VAL A 718 6.30 5.63 17.47
CA VAL A 718 5.79 5.80 16.10
C VAL A 718 6.18 7.20 15.59
N ILE A 719 6.68 7.28 14.36
CA ILE A 719 6.82 8.55 13.64
C ILE A 719 5.64 8.65 12.68
N VAL A 720 4.82 9.68 12.87
CA VAL A 720 3.72 10.04 11.95
C VAL A 720 4.13 11.28 11.18
N VAL A 721 4.07 11.22 9.86
CA VAL A 721 4.36 12.38 8.98
C VAL A 721 3.24 12.54 7.97
N ALA A 722 2.70 13.74 7.84
CA ALA A 722 1.81 14.11 6.73
C ALA A 722 2.62 14.91 5.72
N ALA A 723 2.66 14.47 4.45
CA ALA A 723 3.46 15.08 3.41
C ALA A 723 2.73 15.09 2.07
N GLU A 724 2.90 16.17 1.32
CA GLU A 724 2.22 16.41 0.04
C GLU A 724 3.19 17.11 -0.92
N GLU A 725 3.13 16.76 -2.19
CA GLU A 725 3.83 17.49 -3.25
C GLU A 725 2.85 18.25 -4.16
N ARG A 726 3.26 19.44 -4.58
CA ARG A 726 2.56 20.24 -5.58
C ARG A 726 2.89 19.72 -6.98
N HIS A 727 1.91 19.74 -7.89
CA HIS A 727 2.16 19.49 -9.30
C HIS A 727 1.15 20.22 -10.22
N PRO A 728 1.57 20.93 -11.29
CA PRO A 728 0.66 21.75 -12.11
C PRO A 728 -0.53 21.01 -12.73
N ARG A 729 -0.38 19.73 -13.10
CA ARG A 729 -1.52 18.93 -13.61
C ARG A 729 -2.53 18.55 -12.52
N LEU A 730 -2.15 18.59 -11.25
CA LEU A 730 -3.09 18.42 -10.13
C LEU A 730 -3.91 19.71 -9.92
N ASP A 731 -3.29 20.89 -10.07
CA ASP A 731 -4.04 22.16 -10.06
C ASP A 731 -5.11 22.18 -11.18
N GLU A 732 -4.78 21.72 -12.40
CA GLU A 732 -5.75 21.58 -13.51
C GLU A 732 -6.98 20.72 -13.14
N VAL A 733 -6.77 19.62 -12.41
CA VAL A 733 -7.84 18.74 -11.92
C VAL A 733 -8.73 19.46 -10.90
N LEU A 734 -8.12 20.09 -9.89
CA LEU A 734 -8.84 20.79 -8.82
C LEU A 734 -9.70 21.95 -9.37
N VAL A 735 -9.18 22.64 -10.40
CA VAL A 735 -9.91 23.66 -11.16
C VAL A 735 -11.08 23.06 -11.97
N ALA A 736 -10.85 21.97 -12.71
CA ALA A 736 -11.90 21.30 -13.47
C ALA A 736 -13.04 20.76 -12.58
N TRP A 737 -12.71 20.40 -11.34
CA TRP A 737 -13.63 19.95 -10.29
C TRP A 737 -14.42 21.08 -9.63
N ARG A 738 -14.08 22.36 -9.90
CA ARG A 738 -14.63 23.55 -9.21
C ARG A 738 -14.36 23.59 -7.70
N LEU A 739 -13.36 22.83 -7.24
CA LEU A 739 -12.77 23.01 -5.92
C LEU A 739 -11.84 24.24 -5.92
N ALA A 740 -11.27 24.57 -7.08
CA ALA A 740 -10.53 25.81 -7.36
C ALA A 740 -11.21 26.67 -8.43
N LYS A 741 -10.79 27.95 -8.56
CA LYS A 741 -11.06 28.78 -9.75
C LYS A 741 -9.81 28.88 -10.63
N ASN A 742 -9.98 29.24 -11.89
CA ASN A 742 -8.86 29.64 -12.76
C ASN A 742 -8.05 30.77 -12.09
N GLY A 743 -6.76 30.51 -11.82
CA GLY A 743 -5.84 31.47 -11.21
C GLY A 743 -5.70 31.35 -9.68
N ASP A 744 -6.59 30.62 -9.00
CA ASP A 744 -6.38 30.25 -7.60
C ASP A 744 -5.33 29.12 -7.57
N ALA A 745 -4.08 29.42 -7.17
CA ALA A 745 -3.07 28.40 -6.90
C ALA A 745 -3.50 27.62 -5.65
N MET A 746 -3.62 26.29 -5.71
CA MET A 746 -4.24 25.51 -4.63
C MET A 746 -3.51 24.26 -4.15
N SER A 747 -2.79 23.50 -4.99
CA SER A 747 -1.90 22.44 -4.47
C SER A 747 -0.67 23.04 -3.77
N ALA A 748 -0.25 22.45 -2.65
CA ALA A 748 0.81 22.99 -1.80
C ALA A 748 1.81 21.89 -1.46
N ALA A 749 3.09 22.14 -1.72
CA ALA A 749 4.17 21.28 -1.24
C ALA A 749 4.42 21.53 0.25
N GLY A 750 4.56 20.48 1.04
CA GLY A 750 4.88 20.60 2.46
C GLY A 750 4.91 19.26 3.18
N ALA A 751 5.48 19.25 4.39
CA ALA A 751 5.43 18.10 5.28
C ALA A 751 5.44 18.52 6.76
N VAL A 752 4.77 17.75 7.60
CA VAL A 752 4.70 17.95 9.05
C VAL A 752 4.88 16.60 9.72
N ALA A 753 5.86 16.47 10.63
CA ALA A 753 6.20 15.20 11.27
C ALA A 753 6.16 15.29 12.79
N PHE A 754 5.75 14.18 13.43
CA PHE A 754 5.59 14.02 14.86
C PHE A 754 6.31 12.75 15.31
N VAL A 755 7.05 12.83 16.40
CA VAL A 755 7.55 11.66 17.14
C VAL A 755 6.57 11.40 18.29
N LEU A 756 5.90 10.25 18.24
CA LEU A 756 5.01 9.77 19.30
C LEU A 756 5.70 8.64 20.07
N GLU A 757 5.65 8.71 21.39
CA GLU A 757 6.21 7.71 22.30
C GLU A 757 5.19 7.35 23.38
N ARG A 758 5.14 6.08 23.79
CA ARG A 758 4.43 5.68 25.01
C ARG A 758 5.11 6.35 26.21
N ALA A 759 4.34 6.82 27.18
CA ALA A 759 4.86 7.68 28.25
C ALA A 759 5.92 7.01 29.11
N ASP A 760 5.83 5.70 29.34
CA ASP A 760 6.87 4.91 30.01
C ASP A 760 8.19 4.92 29.22
N ALA A 761 8.13 4.73 27.90
CA ALA A 761 9.27 4.74 26.98
C ALA A 761 9.88 6.15 26.81
N ALA A 762 9.07 7.20 26.82
CA ALA A 762 9.51 8.60 26.80
C ALA A 762 10.23 8.99 28.10
N ARG A 763 9.58 8.76 29.25
CA ARG A 763 10.13 9.07 30.58
C ARG A 763 11.40 8.25 30.87
N ALA A 764 11.47 7.00 30.41
CA ALA A 764 12.66 6.14 30.58
C ALA A 764 13.93 6.67 29.88
N ARG A 765 13.79 7.48 28.82
CA ARG A 765 14.92 8.16 28.15
C ARG A 765 15.08 9.64 28.50
N GLY A 766 14.28 10.16 29.44
CA GLY A 766 14.27 11.58 29.79
C GLY A 766 13.81 12.49 28.64
N ALA A 767 12.89 12.03 27.80
CA ALA A 767 12.38 12.82 26.69
C ALA A 767 11.58 14.04 27.18
N ARG A 768 11.73 15.19 26.50
CA ARG A 768 10.81 16.33 26.64
C ARG A 768 9.42 15.93 26.13
N SER A 769 8.38 16.29 26.87
CA SER A 769 6.99 16.09 26.47
C SER A 769 6.39 17.43 25.99
N LEU A 770 5.90 17.49 24.74
CA LEU A 770 5.29 18.70 24.17
C LEU A 770 3.77 18.72 24.39
N ALA A 771 3.12 17.60 24.09
CA ALA A 771 1.69 17.39 24.25
C ALA A 771 1.38 15.90 24.46
N GLN A 772 0.22 15.60 25.02
CA GLN A 772 -0.39 14.27 25.04
C GLN A 772 -1.33 14.13 23.83
N LEU A 773 -1.24 13.01 23.11
CA LEU A 773 -2.29 12.61 22.16
C LEU A 773 -3.46 12.04 22.95
N GLY A 774 -4.63 12.66 22.85
CA GLY A 774 -5.84 12.26 23.55
C GLY A 774 -6.66 11.23 22.78
N ALA A 775 -7.97 11.46 22.73
CA ALA A 775 -8.84 10.68 21.87
C ALA A 775 -8.52 10.94 20.39
N VAL A 776 -8.51 9.87 19.60
CA VAL A 776 -8.59 9.94 18.14
C VAL A 776 -9.82 9.11 17.77
N SER A 777 -10.64 9.58 16.83
CA SER A 777 -11.91 8.92 16.50
C SER A 777 -12.36 9.21 15.08
N TRP A 778 -13.18 8.31 14.53
CA TRP A 778 -13.68 8.41 13.17
C TRP A 778 -15.17 8.10 13.08
N LEU A 779 -15.94 9.08 12.63
CA LEU A 779 -17.38 9.16 12.82
C LEU A 779 -18.11 9.08 11.49
N ALA A 780 -18.65 7.90 11.18
CA ALA A 780 -19.36 7.65 9.93
C ALA A 780 -20.57 8.59 9.72
N PRO A 781 -20.86 9.04 8.48
CA PRO A 781 -21.78 10.17 8.22
C PRO A 781 -23.24 9.96 8.63
N ALA A 782 -23.64 8.70 8.87
CA ALA A 782 -25.03 8.28 9.00
C ALA A 782 -25.44 7.84 10.42
N THR A 783 -24.57 7.96 11.41
CA THR A 783 -24.94 7.67 12.81
C THR A 783 -26.03 8.63 13.29
N ARG A 784 -26.95 8.17 14.16
CA ARG A 784 -27.91 9.08 14.83
C ARG A 784 -27.22 10.18 15.65
N HIS A 785 -25.94 9.98 15.97
CA HIS A 785 -25.10 10.89 16.71
C HIS A 785 -24.41 11.97 15.87
N TRP A 786 -24.40 11.90 14.52
CA TRP A 786 -23.78 12.94 13.66
C TRP A 786 -24.14 14.37 14.09
N ARG A 787 -25.45 14.68 14.25
CA ARG A 787 -25.88 16.00 14.75
C ARG A 787 -25.37 16.25 16.16
N ARG A 788 -25.61 15.30 17.09
CA ARG A 788 -25.14 15.38 18.49
C ARG A 788 -23.63 15.52 18.64
N ILE A 789 -22.80 15.12 17.68
CA ILE A 789 -21.34 15.24 17.75
C ILE A 789 -20.85 16.51 17.03
N VAL A 790 -21.55 16.98 16.00
CA VAL A 790 -21.40 18.38 15.55
C VAL A 790 -21.79 19.34 16.69
N ASP A 791 -22.86 19.03 17.42
CA ASP A 791 -23.35 19.83 18.54
C ASP A 791 -22.44 19.68 19.79
N ALA A 792 -21.99 18.47 20.16
CA ALA A 792 -21.01 18.27 21.23
C ALA A 792 -19.63 18.85 20.89
N GLY A 793 -19.24 18.84 19.61
CA GLY A 793 -18.07 19.58 19.11
C GLY A 793 -18.24 21.09 19.32
N ARG A 794 -19.43 21.64 19.03
CA ARG A 794 -19.75 23.04 19.38
C ARG A 794 -19.76 23.28 20.89
N GLU A 795 -20.20 22.33 21.71
CA GLU A 795 -20.19 22.45 23.19
C GLU A 795 -18.77 22.42 23.75
N LEU A 796 -17.89 21.53 23.27
CA LEU A 796 -16.46 21.51 23.58
C LEU A 796 -15.76 22.82 23.14
N LEU A 797 -16.09 23.35 21.96
CA LEU A 797 -15.61 24.68 21.54
C LEU A 797 -16.23 25.82 22.39
N ALA A 798 -17.49 25.73 22.79
CA ALA A 798 -18.16 26.76 23.59
C ALA A 798 -17.64 26.81 25.04
N ALA A 799 -17.24 25.67 25.60
CA ALA A 799 -16.50 25.59 26.87
C ALA A 799 -15.09 26.21 26.79
N SER A 800 -14.59 26.49 25.57
CA SER A 800 -13.19 26.89 25.32
C SER A 800 -13.01 28.31 24.75
N ILE A 801 -14.08 29.00 24.32
CA ILE A 801 -13.95 30.21 23.47
C ILE A 801 -15.07 31.26 23.74
N GLY A 802 -14.67 32.52 23.97
CA GLY A 802 -15.57 33.68 24.05
C GLY A 802 -16.00 34.24 22.68
N ARG A 803 -17.13 34.98 22.63
CA ARG A 803 -17.76 35.49 21.40
C ARG A 803 -16.98 36.63 20.72
N VAL A 804 -16.93 36.65 19.38
CA VAL A 804 -16.61 37.80 18.51
C VAL A 804 -17.44 37.68 17.20
N ASP A 805 -17.72 38.80 16.53
CA ASP A 805 -18.56 38.92 15.30
C ASP A 805 -17.79 38.77 13.97
N ALA A 806 -18.52 38.53 12.87
CA ALA A 806 -17.99 38.00 11.59
C ALA A 806 -18.25 38.87 10.32
N PRO A 807 -17.29 38.98 9.37
CA PRO A 807 -17.46 39.62 8.05
C PRO A 807 -17.81 38.64 6.89
N ALA A 808 -17.73 39.08 5.63
CA ALA A 808 -18.73 38.71 4.61
C ALA A 808 -18.40 37.61 3.54
N ARG A 809 -19.39 36.73 3.33
CA ARG A 809 -19.85 36.02 2.09
C ARG A 809 -18.90 35.09 1.29
N PRO A 810 -19.05 33.75 1.45
CA PRO A 810 -18.43 32.69 0.62
C PRO A 810 -19.37 32.06 -0.45
N GLY A 811 -18.84 31.09 -1.22
CA GLY A 811 -19.53 30.25 -2.22
C GLY A 811 -20.44 29.13 -1.65
N PRO A 812 -21.06 28.28 -2.49
CA PRO A 812 -22.16 27.39 -2.07
C PRO A 812 -21.85 26.39 -0.95
N LEU A 813 -20.77 25.59 -1.06
CA LEU A 813 -20.33 24.65 -0.02
C LEU A 813 -19.88 25.39 1.25
N GLY A 814 -19.02 26.40 1.09
CA GLY A 814 -18.63 27.33 2.16
C GLY A 814 -19.77 28.09 2.84
N ARG A 815 -20.97 28.16 2.26
CA ARG A 815 -22.19 28.70 2.90
C ARG A 815 -22.94 27.66 3.72
N LEU A 816 -22.75 26.37 3.48
CA LEU A 816 -23.26 25.30 4.34
C LEU A 816 -22.31 25.11 5.53
N GLU A 817 -21.02 24.93 5.26
CA GLU A 817 -19.94 24.78 6.25
C GLU A 817 -19.95 25.94 7.27
N ARG A 818 -19.83 27.19 6.82
CA ARG A 818 -19.78 28.35 7.74
C ARG A 818 -21.10 28.65 8.44
N ARG A 819 -22.26 28.33 7.85
CA ARG A 819 -23.56 28.43 8.55
C ARG A 819 -23.72 27.41 9.67
N MET A 820 -23.01 26.29 9.60
CA MET A 820 -23.15 25.20 10.58
C MET A 820 -22.07 25.21 11.66
N LEU A 821 -20.94 25.90 11.46
CA LEU A 821 -19.73 25.64 12.25
C LEU A 821 -18.96 26.88 12.76
N GLY A 822 -19.14 28.09 12.19
CA GLY A 822 -18.44 29.30 12.64
C GLY A 822 -16.96 29.41 12.23
N GLU A 823 -16.30 30.50 12.62
CA GLU A 823 -15.05 30.94 11.95
C GLU A 823 -13.82 30.08 12.23
N ARG A 824 -13.54 29.68 13.48
CA ARG A 824 -12.39 28.82 13.83
C ARG A 824 -12.49 27.38 13.31
N LEU A 825 -13.72 26.88 13.14
CA LEU A 825 -13.97 25.67 12.35
C LEU A 825 -13.76 25.93 10.86
N GLY A 826 -14.04 27.14 10.36
CA GLY A 826 -13.67 27.57 9.01
C GLY A 826 -12.16 27.59 8.76
N GLU A 827 -11.32 27.87 9.76
CA GLU A 827 -9.86 27.69 9.67
C GLU A 827 -9.47 26.21 9.65
N THR A 828 -10.12 25.39 10.48
CA THR A 828 -9.84 23.95 10.60
C THR A 828 -10.22 23.21 9.30
N LEU A 829 -11.44 23.42 8.80
CA LEU A 829 -11.91 22.90 7.52
C LEU A 829 -11.17 23.52 6.32
N GLY A 830 -10.79 24.81 6.43
CA GLY A 830 -10.04 25.51 5.40
C GLY A 830 -8.63 24.95 5.17
N ALA A 831 -8.08 24.23 6.15
CA ALA A 831 -6.82 23.51 6.02
C ALA A 831 -6.96 22.15 5.29
N GLU A 832 -8.16 21.58 5.16
CA GLU A 832 -8.39 20.25 4.57
C GLU A 832 -8.23 20.19 3.03
N LEU A 833 -7.54 21.13 2.39
CA LEU A 833 -7.27 21.01 0.96
C LEU A 833 -6.32 19.83 0.67
N HIS A 834 -5.41 19.53 1.61
CA HIS A 834 -4.40 18.45 1.54
C HIS A 834 -4.16 17.84 2.93
N ALA A 835 -3.65 16.61 3.02
CA ALA A 835 -3.46 15.91 4.30
C ALA A 835 -2.46 16.59 5.26
N ALA A 836 -1.50 17.36 4.73
CA ALA A 836 -0.55 18.12 5.54
C ALA A 836 -1.15 19.37 6.23
N GLY A 837 -2.34 19.85 5.82
CA GLY A 837 -2.97 21.04 6.40
C GLY A 837 -3.47 20.83 7.85
N PRO A 838 -4.29 19.80 8.13
CA PRO A 838 -4.67 19.44 9.50
C PRO A 838 -3.47 19.14 10.40
N ALA A 839 -2.41 18.54 9.84
CA ALA A 839 -1.16 18.29 10.55
C ALA A 839 -0.45 19.59 10.97
N LEU A 840 -0.35 20.58 10.06
CA LEU A 840 0.24 21.88 10.39
C LEU A 840 -0.56 22.61 11.48
N LEU A 841 -1.89 22.50 11.48
CA LEU A 841 -2.73 23.07 12.53
C LEU A 841 -2.45 22.42 13.90
N ALA A 842 -2.31 21.10 13.96
CA ALA A 842 -1.90 20.40 15.18
C ALA A 842 -0.51 20.87 15.67
N ALA A 843 0.48 20.90 14.76
CA ALA A 843 1.85 21.29 15.10
C ALA A 843 1.95 22.73 15.62
N ARG A 844 1.22 23.68 15.01
CA ARG A 844 1.18 25.09 15.46
C ARG A 844 0.54 25.24 16.85
N ARG A 845 -0.54 24.50 17.15
CA ARG A 845 -1.14 24.50 18.49
C ARG A 845 -0.21 23.90 19.54
N ILE A 846 0.41 22.76 19.25
CA ILE A 846 1.38 22.10 20.14
C ILE A 846 2.57 23.03 20.43
N ALA A 847 3.12 23.69 19.39
CA ALA A 847 4.20 24.67 19.53
C ALA A 847 3.83 25.90 20.38
N ARG A 848 2.56 26.32 20.35
CA ARG A 848 2.00 27.39 21.21
C ARG A 848 1.57 26.89 22.59
N ARG A 849 1.65 25.58 22.85
CA ARG A 849 1.12 24.91 24.05
C ARG A 849 -0.40 25.13 24.23
N GLU A 850 -1.13 25.18 23.11
CA GLU A 850 -2.59 25.24 23.04
C GLU A 850 -3.18 23.82 22.97
N SER A 851 -4.05 23.45 23.91
CA SER A 851 -4.88 22.24 23.80
C SER A 851 -6.00 22.41 22.76
N GLY A 852 -6.41 21.34 22.10
CA GLY A 852 -7.65 21.30 21.33
C GLY A 852 -7.70 20.25 20.22
N THR A 853 -8.90 20.05 19.68
CA THR A 853 -9.21 19.08 18.62
C THR A 853 -8.83 19.60 17.23
N VAL A 854 -8.20 18.75 16.42
CA VAL A 854 -8.13 18.91 14.95
C VAL A 854 -9.16 17.99 14.32
N LEU A 855 -9.86 18.50 13.30
CA LEU A 855 -10.87 17.80 12.53
C LEU A 855 -10.44 17.68 11.07
N ALA A 856 -10.82 16.59 10.42
CA ALA A 856 -10.66 16.41 8.99
C ALA A 856 -11.80 15.55 8.41
N LEU A 857 -12.39 15.96 7.30
CA LEU A 857 -13.39 15.19 6.54
C LEU A 857 -12.73 14.25 5.54
N ASP A 858 -13.08 12.97 5.60
CA ASP A 858 -12.63 11.95 4.65
C ASP A 858 -13.37 12.03 3.30
N SER A 859 -13.05 11.11 2.38
CA SER A 859 -13.70 11.03 1.06
C SER A 859 -15.18 10.61 1.11
N PHE A 860 -15.69 10.11 2.24
CA PHE A 860 -17.10 9.79 2.50
C PHE A 860 -17.87 10.95 3.16
N GLY A 861 -17.18 12.01 3.59
CA GLY A 861 -17.74 13.04 4.46
C GLY A 861 -17.91 12.59 5.93
N ALA A 862 -17.20 11.54 6.35
CA ALA A 862 -17.09 11.16 7.76
C ALA A 862 -16.12 12.11 8.47
N VAL A 863 -16.35 12.38 9.75
CA VAL A 863 -15.48 13.25 10.54
C VAL A 863 -14.41 12.40 11.22
N ALA A 864 -13.15 12.57 10.83
CA ALA A 864 -12.01 12.14 11.61
C ALA A 864 -11.62 13.27 12.59
N LEU A 865 -11.30 12.92 13.84
CA LEU A 865 -10.88 13.87 14.86
C LEU A 865 -9.67 13.36 15.65
N ALA A 866 -8.79 14.27 16.05
CA ALA A 866 -7.66 14.03 16.96
C ALA A 866 -7.58 15.13 18.02
N ASP A 867 -7.62 14.75 19.29
CA ASP A 867 -7.43 15.66 20.42
C ASP A 867 -5.96 15.73 20.82
N PHE A 868 -5.49 16.95 21.06
CA PHE A 868 -4.16 17.21 21.63
C PHE A 868 -4.33 17.97 22.95
N ARG A 869 -3.75 17.45 24.03
CA ARG A 869 -3.72 18.11 25.33
C ARG A 869 -2.30 18.66 25.54
N ALA A 870 -2.16 19.99 25.56
CA ALA A 870 -0.88 20.63 25.83
C ALA A 870 -0.44 20.36 27.28
N LEU A 871 0.85 20.11 27.46
CA LEU A 871 1.42 19.80 28.77
C LEU A 871 2.01 21.06 29.41
N ALA A 872 1.88 21.15 30.73
CA ALA A 872 2.52 22.21 31.51
C ALA A 872 4.05 22.15 31.32
N ALA A 873 4.72 23.30 31.46
CA ALA A 873 6.17 23.33 31.42
C ALA A 873 6.75 22.45 32.54
N GLU A 874 7.40 21.34 32.19
CA GLU A 874 8.18 20.56 33.15
C GLU A 874 9.27 21.47 33.72
N ALA A 875 9.20 21.75 35.03
CA ALA A 875 10.25 22.46 35.73
C ALA A 875 11.56 21.65 35.57
N PRO A 876 12.64 22.26 35.05
CA PRO A 876 13.78 21.52 34.57
C PRO A 876 14.35 20.60 35.65
N HIS A 877 14.42 19.30 35.35
CA HIS A 877 14.83 18.22 36.26
C HIS A 877 16.32 18.26 36.68
N SER A 878 16.98 19.42 36.58
CA SER A 878 18.37 19.65 36.93
C SER A 878 18.62 19.90 38.42
N ARG A 879 17.61 20.31 39.21
CA ARG A 879 17.79 20.56 40.67
C ARG A 879 17.70 19.31 41.55
N ALA A 880 16.73 18.42 41.33
CA ALA A 880 16.49 17.25 42.19
C ALA A 880 17.68 16.26 42.25
N LEU A 881 18.51 16.22 41.21
CA LEU A 881 19.74 15.40 41.13
C LEU A 881 21.00 16.10 41.66
N GLN A 882 20.92 17.39 42.01
CA GLN A 882 21.99 18.09 42.75
C GLN A 882 21.75 18.03 44.26
N GLU A 883 20.51 18.17 44.72
CA GLU A 883 20.18 18.13 46.16
C GLU A 883 20.29 16.73 46.78
N SER A 884 20.21 15.67 45.97
CA SER A 884 20.52 14.28 46.39
C SER A 884 22.01 13.91 46.28
N ARG A 885 22.88 14.88 45.96
CA ARG A 885 24.35 14.77 46.00
C ARG A 885 24.99 15.70 47.03
N SER A 886 24.17 16.38 47.85
CA SER A 886 24.59 17.31 48.90
C SER A 886 23.90 17.02 50.25
N ARG A 887 23.46 15.78 50.45
CA ARG A 887 22.94 15.19 51.69
C ARG A 887 23.48 13.78 51.86
#